data_AF-A0A8T2K8I4-F1
#
_entry.id   AF-A0A8T2K8I4-F1
#
_cell.length_a   1.000
_cell.length_b   1.000
_cell.length_c   1.000
_cell.angle_alpha   90.00
_cell.angle_beta   90.00
_cell.angle_gamma   90.00
#
_symmetry.space_group_name_H-M   'P 1'
#
loop_
_entity.id
_entity.type
_entity.pdbx_description
1 polymer ?
#
loop_
_entity_poly.entity_id
_entity_poly.type
_entity_poly.pdbx_seq_one_letter_code
_entity_poly.pdbx_strand_id
1 'polypeptide(L)'
;MDILRRYPEGGQILKELIQNAEDAGATEVKFLFDDTRYGTESLWSKEMALHQGPALYAYNNAVFTPEDWNGIQEIARSRKKDDPLKVGRFGIGFNSVYHITDLPCIFSGDQIGMLDPHQVLFGRHESGQCWNIKTDSKEIYELADQFAPFFGIFESTKETFTQGYFPGTIFRFPLRVEPSLLSNNLYNKDKVLELYESFRADADTVLLFLKNVQKVSLHVREADGSEKLLFRVTASENKSGKHDRPNCIKILEKAIDGYCKGIPSNSITCVTYNVNIGVEDESVKETQTSSWLVCNSVGGRGICTELDFLADELKFVPTIGISMPLYSNGAEKGASSDFSGKAFCFLPLPPGEESKTGLPVHISGFFGLTDNRRSIKWRELDQWRDPAAVWNELLVKNVVPKAYATLILEAIERMETEKIPDFTLSAESIYRVWPDIDKTRTHWKPVIEPLLKELFQNAVIYSTANCWLKEADVNFTEIDESKEYAKTILSYLQCSGTQIAKVPYNVAAAFQVPVNNSKPVKKVTPALLRQVLRKCGHKGPVEEKLHLLEFVLADEAYSDLLGLELLPLQNETFIHFSSSVSDKDAVYITSDEFPRALFPGLEGRLLSEDLPPKILTALKKASTSRGNSCDCIFLFTETYHVADRF
;
A
#
# COMPACT_ATOMS: atom_id res chain seq x y z
N MET A 1 -33.66 2.55 -16.05
CA MET A 1 -33.50 4.00 -15.76
C MET A 1 -32.91 4.28 -14.37
N ASP A 2 -33.55 3.86 -13.27
CA ASP A 2 -33.06 4.18 -11.92
C ASP A 2 -31.66 3.65 -11.59
N ILE A 3 -31.26 2.56 -12.23
CA ILE A 3 -29.87 2.05 -12.15
C ILE A 3 -28.93 3.05 -12.83
N LEU A 4 -29.19 3.45 -14.08
CA LEU A 4 -28.35 4.41 -14.81
C LEU A 4 -28.22 5.77 -14.10
N ARG A 5 -29.26 6.22 -13.37
CA ARG A 5 -29.17 7.45 -12.56
C ARG A 5 -28.26 7.31 -11.34
N ARG A 6 -28.26 6.13 -10.71
CA ARG A 6 -27.41 5.85 -9.54
C ARG A 6 -25.97 5.57 -9.95
N TYR A 7 -25.76 5.02 -11.14
CA TYR A 7 -24.47 4.64 -11.70
C TYR A 7 -24.08 5.61 -12.81
N PRO A 8 -23.46 6.76 -12.54
CA PRO A 8 -23.08 7.71 -13.58
C PRO A 8 -22.07 7.11 -14.57
N GLU A 9 -22.12 7.59 -15.81
CA GLU A 9 -21.23 7.22 -16.90
C GLU A 9 -19.73 7.44 -16.56
N GLY A 10 -18.86 6.56 -17.09
CA GLY A 10 -17.40 6.68 -16.98
C GLY A 10 -16.69 5.33 -16.97
N GLY A 11 -15.38 5.33 -16.65
CA GLY A 11 -14.52 4.14 -16.63
C GLY A 11 -15.01 2.96 -15.76
N GLN A 12 -16.01 3.18 -14.91
CA GLN A 12 -16.66 2.13 -14.14
C GLN A 12 -17.29 1.04 -15.02
N ILE A 13 -17.79 1.37 -16.23
CA ILE A 13 -18.40 0.39 -17.13
C ILE A 13 -17.39 -0.71 -17.50
N LEU A 14 -16.16 -0.30 -17.85
CA LEU A 14 -15.08 -1.25 -18.18
C LEU A 14 -14.67 -2.05 -16.95
N LYS A 15 -14.61 -1.42 -15.77
CA LYS A 15 -14.31 -2.08 -14.50
C LYS A 15 -15.35 -3.16 -14.15
N GLU A 16 -16.64 -2.92 -14.35
CA GLU A 16 -17.68 -3.93 -14.13
C GLU A 16 -17.57 -5.12 -15.11
N LEU A 17 -17.19 -4.87 -16.37
CA LEU A 17 -16.94 -5.93 -17.35
C LEU A 17 -15.70 -6.77 -17.00
N ILE A 18 -14.64 -6.14 -16.48
CA ILE A 18 -13.46 -6.85 -15.96
C ILE A 18 -13.83 -7.68 -14.72
N GLN A 19 -14.65 -7.16 -13.81
CA GLN A 19 -15.12 -7.92 -12.65
C GLN A 19 -15.95 -9.14 -13.07
N ASN A 20 -16.81 -9.02 -14.08
CA ASN A 20 -17.55 -10.16 -14.62
C ASN A 20 -16.61 -11.22 -15.22
N ALA A 21 -15.54 -10.80 -15.89
CA ALA A 21 -14.52 -11.71 -16.41
C ALA A 21 -13.73 -12.39 -15.28
N GLU A 22 -13.34 -11.64 -14.25
CA GLU A 22 -12.67 -12.15 -13.04
C GLU A 22 -13.52 -13.21 -12.33
N ASP A 23 -14.82 -12.94 -12.16
CA ASP A 23 -15.81 -13.87 -11.59
C ASP A 23 -15.93 -15.15 -12.40
N ALA A 24 -15.82 -15.06 -13.73
CA ALA A 24 -15.87 -16.19 -14.64
C ALA A 24 -14.54 -16.98 -14.68
N GLY A 25 -13.49 -16.49 -14.01
CA GLY A 25 -12.16 -17.11 -14.03
C GLY A 25 -11.38 -16.84 -15.32
N ALA A 26 -11.74 -15.78 -16.06
CA ALA A 26 -10.99 -15.36 -17.24
C ALA A 26 -9.58 -14.88 -16.87
N THR A 27 -8.62 -15.07 -17.76
CA THR A 27 -7.24 -14.57 -17.61
C THR A 27 -6.94 -13.37 -18.49
N GLU A 28 -7.73 -13.16 -19.55
CA GLU A 28 -7.57 -12.05 -20.50
C GLU A 28 -8.91 -11.35 -20.77
N VAL A 29 -8.88 -10.02 -20.84
CA VAL A 29 -9.98 -9.17 -21.30
C VAL A 29 -9.50 -8.27 -22.44
N LYS A 30 -10.31 -8.14 -23.50
CA LYS A 30 -10.05 -7.23 -24.61
C LYS A 30 -11.25 -6.32 -24.81
N PHE A 31 -11.03 -5.02 -24.87
CA PHE A 31 -12.03 -4.07 -25.34
C PHE A 31 -11.64 -3.61 -26.75
N LEU A 32 -12.62 -3.54 -27.63
CA LEU A 32 -12.44 -3.11 -29.01
C LEU A 32 -13.56 -2.16 -29.39
N PHE A 33 -13.22 -0.91 -29.73
CA PHE A 33 -14.14 -0.06 -30.47
C PHE A 33 -14.06 -0.43 -31.95
N ASP A 34 -15.18 -0.80 -32.55
CA ASP A 34 -15.26 -1.19 -33.96
C ASP A 34 -16.19 -0.23 -34.70
N ASP A 35 -15.63 0.48 -35.69
CA ASP A 35 -16.36 1.46 -36.53
C ASP A 35 -16.99 0.80 -37.78
N THR A 36 -16.96 -0.53 -37.87
CA THR A 36 -17.58 -1.29 -38.96
C THR A 36 -19.10 -1.08 -38.98
N ARG A 37 -19.64 -0.87 -40.19
CA ARG A 37 -21.08 -0.84 -40.47
C ARG A 37 -21.45 -2.10 -41.25
N TYR A 38 -22.35 -2.89 -40.68
CA TYR A 38 -22.80 -4.15 -41.26
C TYR A 38 -24.02 -3.96 -42.15
N GLY A 39 -24.34 -4.97 -42.97
CA GLY A 39 -25.51 -4.97 -43.82
C GLY A 39 -26.82 -4.92 -43.02
N THR A 40 -27.92 -4.56 -43.69
CA THR A 40 -29.24 -4.41 -43.09
C THR A 40 -30.35 -5.05 -43.94
N GLU A 41 -30.00 -6.00 -44.80
CA GLU A 41 -30.94 -6.66 -45.73
C GLU A 41 -31.54 -7.92 -45.11
N SER A 42 -30.73 -8.69 -44.38
CA SER A 42 -31.08 -9.99 -43.79
C SER A 42 -31.06 -9.95 -42.26
N LEU A 43 -31.99 -9.17 -41.70
CA LEU A 43 -32.15 -8.96 -40.25
C LEU A 43 -33.41 -9.63 -39.72
N TRP A 44 -33.47 -9.86 -38.40
CA TRP A 44 -34.66 -10.38 -37.72
C TRP A 44 -35.90 -9.51 -38.00
N SER A 45 -35.71 -8.19 -37.97
CA SER A 45 -36.72 -7.21 -38.37
C SER A 45 -36.05 -5.92 -38.88
N LYS A 46 -36.84 -4.99 -39.45
CA LYS A 46 -36.31 -3.72 -39.97
C LYS A 46 -35.78 -2.81 -38.87
N GLU A 47 -36.35 -2.91 -37.68
CA GLU A 47 -35.98 -2.12 -36.50
C GLU A 47 -34.55 -2.45 -36.03
N MET A 48 -34.05 -3.66 -36.31
CA MET A 48 -32.67 -4.08 -35.99
C MET A 48 -31.59 -3.30 -36.74
N ALA A 49 -31.94 -2.61 -37.84
CA ALA A 49 -30.99 -1.85 -38.65
C ALA A 49 -30.25 -0.78 -37.85
N LEU A 50 -30.90 -0.20 -36.82
CA LEU A 50 -30.29 0.80 -35.93
C LEU A 50 -29.12 0.24 -35.10
N HIS A 51 -29.01 -1.09 -34.97
CA HIS A 51 -28.01 -1.78 -34.13
C HIS A 51 -26.86 -2.41 -34.96
N GLN A 52 -26.85 -2.21 -36.28
CA GLN A 52 -25.83 -2.75 -37.21
C GLN A 52 -24.63 -1.82 -37.42
N GLY A 53 -24.58 -0.70 -36.71
CA GLY A 53 -23.50 0.29 -36.79
C GLY A 53 -22.30 0.00 -35.88
N PRO A 54 -21.48 1.05 -35.63
CA PRO A 54 -20.34 0.99 -34.73
C PRO A 54 -20.71 0.46 -33.35
N ALA A 55 -19.79 -0.27 -32.73
CA ALA A 55 -20.03 -0.91 -31.44
C ALA A 55 -18.78 -0.90 -30.56
N LEU A 56 -19.01 -0.90 -29.25
CA LEU A 56 -17.99 -1.33 -28.29
C LEU A 56 -18.13 -2.83 -28.08
N TYR A 57 -17.05 -3.57 -28.33
CA TYR A 57 -16.95 -4.97 -27.99
C TYR A 57 -16.13 -5.18 -26.71
N ALA A 58 -16.52 -6.19 -25.95
CA ALA A 58 -15.74 -6.71 -24.83
C ALA A 58 -15.61 -8.22 -24.96
N TYR A 59 -14.37 -8.72 -24.94
CA TYR A 59 -14.07 -10.15 -24.98
C TYR A 59 -13.42 -10.58 -23.67
N ASN A 60 -13.73 -11.79 -23.22
CA ASN A 60 -12.93 -12.52 -22.26
C ASN A 60 -12.85 -14.00 -22.63
N ASN A 61 -11.80 -14.68 -22.16
CA ASN A 61 -11.53 -16.08 -22.50
C ASN A 61 -12.21 -17.11 -21.56
N ALA A 62 -13.19 -16.69 -20.76
CA ALA A 62 -14.07 -17.61 -20.05
C ALA A 62 -15.37 -17.84 -20.84
N VAL A 63 -16.05 -18.95 -20.55
CA VAL A 63 -17.31 -19.34 -21.20
C VAL A 63 -18.42 -19.31 -20.16
N PHE A 64 -19.56 -18.71 -20.51
CA PHE A 64 -20.78 -18.70 -19.71
C PHE A 64 -21.22 -20.11 -19.33
N THR A 65 -21.54 -20.30 -18.05
CA THR A 65 -22.26 -21.49 -17.59
C THR A 65 -23.77 -21.34 -17.82
N PRO A 66 -24.56 -22.41 -17.72
CA PRO A 66 -26.03 -22.31 -17.75
C PRO A 66 -26.57 -21.33 -16.69
N GLU A 67 -25.92 -21.25 -15.53
CA GLU A 67 -26.27 -20.31 -14.47
C GLU A 67 -26.00 -18.85 -14.87
N ASP A 68 -24.90 -18.59 -15.58
CA ASP A 68 -24.60 -17.25 -16.10
C ASP A 68 -25.63 -16.81 -17.14
N TRP A 69 -26.05 -17.71 -18.05
CA TRP A 69 -27.11 -17.43 -19.03
C TRP A 69 -28.45 -17.12 -18.38
N ASN A 70 -28.86 -17.92 -17.38
CA ASN A 70 -30.07 -17.65 -16.61
C ASN A 70 -29.96 -16.32 -15.83
N GLY A 71 -28.78 -16.01 -15.31
CA GLY A 71 -28.53 -14.79 -14.53
C GLY A 71 -28.56 -13.52 -15.36
N ILE A 72 -27.98 -13.52 -16.56
CA ILE A 72 -27.87 -12.31 -17.39
C ILE A 72 -29.19 -11.87 -18.02
N GLN A 73 -30.14 -12.80 -18.16
CA GLN A 73 -31.50 -12.52 -18.64
C GLN A 73 -32.38 -11.83 -17.58
N GLU A 74 -32.02 -11.92 -16.29
CA GLU A 74 -32.76 -11.28 -15.20
C GLU A 74 -32.34 -9.81 -15.00
N ILE A 75 -32.79 -8.92 -15.88
CA ILE A 75 -32.43 -7.47 -15.92
C ILE A 75 -32.62 -6.77 -14.55
N ALA A 76 -33.51 -7.26 -13.68
CA ALA A 76 -33.86 -6.65 -12.39
C ALA A 76 -33.50 -7.48 -11.14
N ARG A 77 -32.97 -8.70 -11.25
CA ARG A 77 -32.65 -9.56 -10.08
C ARG A 77 -31.27 -10.20 -10.24
N SER A 78 -30.42 -10.06 -9.23
CA SER A 78 -29.14 -10.75 -9.18
C SER A 78 -29.24 -12.04 -8.38
N ARG A 79 -28.92 -13.16 -9.02
CA ARG A 79 -28.73 -14.46 -8.35
C ARG A 79 -27.31 -14.66 -7.82
N LYS A 80 -26.35 -13.80 -8.21
CA LYS A 80 -24.98 -13.79 -7.65
C LYS A 80 -24.97 -13.42 -6.16
N LYS A 81 -26.12 -13.03 -5.58
CA LYS A 81 -26.26 -12.64 -4.18
C LYS A 81 -25.93 -13.76 -3.19
N ASP A 82 -25.95 -15.02 -3.59
CA ASP A 82 -25.75 -16.12 -2.63
C ASP A 82 -24.35 -16.75 -2.71
N ASP A 83 -23.52 -16.36 -3.69
CA ASP A 83 -22.15 -16.85 -3.84
C ASP A 83 -21.12 -15.87 -3.22
N PRO A 84 -20.46 -16.24 -2.10
CA PRO A 84 -19.46 -15.40 -1.45
C PRO A 84 -18.13 -15.31 -2.21
N LEU A 85 -17.91 -16.13 -3.24
CA LEU A 85 -16.68 -16.15 -4.04
C LEU A 85 -16.72 -15.17 -5.23
N LYS A 86 -17.90 -14.64 -5.58
CA LYS A 86 -18.09 -13.73 -6.72
C LYS A 86 -18.00 -12.26 -6.28
N VAL A 87 -17.19 -11.48 -6.99
CA VAL A 87 -16.98 -10.04 -6.84
C VAL A 87 -18.22 -9.25 -7.32
N GLY A 88 -18.82 -9.64 -8.44
CA GLY A 88 -19.92 -8.95 -9.14
C GLY A 88 -21.32 -9.20 -8.58
N ARG A 89 -21.49 -9.11 -7.26
CA ARG A 89 -22.66 -9.67 -6.56
C ARG A 89 -24.01 -8.99 -6.81
N PHE A 90 -24.03 -7.69 -7.08
CA PHE A 90 -25.30 -6.98 -7.22
C PHE A 90 -26.01 -7.26 -8.55
N GLY A 91 -25.35 -7.88 -9.54
CA GLY A 91 -25.90 -8.20 -10.88
C GLY A 91 -26.36 -6.99 -11.70
N ILE A 92 -26.46 -5.81 -11.08
CA ILE A 92 -26.78 -4.52 -11.68
C ILE A 92 -25.57 -3.85 -12.32
N GLY A 93 -24.35 -4.35 -12.06
CA GLY A 93 -23.12 -3.82 -12.65
C GLY A 93 -23.11 -3.94 -14.17
N PHE A 94 -23.60 -5.08 -14.70
CA PHE A 94 -23.78 -5.27 -16.13
C PHE A 94 -24.76 -4.24 -16.72
N ASN A 95 -25.82 -3.85 -16.01
CA ASN A 95 -26.77 -2.85 -16.49
C ASN A 95 -26.14 -1.46 -16.74
N SER A 96 -24.91 -1.21 -16.30
CA SER A 96 -24.17 0.00 -16.68
C SER A 96 -23.90 0.10 -18.18
N VAL A 97 -23.89 -1.02 -18.92
CA VAL A 97 -23.72 -1.03 -20.39
C VAL A 97 -24.87 -0.32 -21.10
N TYR A 98 -26.04 -0.17 -20.46
CA TYR A 98 -27.16 0.57 -21.04
C TYR A 98 -26.92 2.09 -21.12
N HIS A 99 -25.80 2.61 -20.56
CA HIS A 99 -25.32 3.95 -20.92
C HIS A 99 -24.90 4.03 -22.38
N ILE A 100 -24.35 2.95 -22.92
CA ILE A 100 -23.74 2.88 -24.25
C ILE A 100 -24.74 2.39 -25.30
N THR A 101 -25.54 1.37 -24.95
CA THR A 101 -26.40 0.65 -25.90
C THR A 101 -27.81 0.41 -25.36
N ASP A 102 -28.78 0.17 -26.25
CA ASP A 102 -30.11 -0.32 -25.88
C ASP A 102 -30.28 -1.83 -26.14
N LEU A 103 -29.35 -2.45 -26.86
CA LEU A 103 -29.42 -3.85 -27.29
C LEU A 103 -28.06 -4.53 -27.08
N PRO A 104 -27.65 -4.82 -25.83
CA PRO A 104 -26.43 -5.57 -25.60
C PRO A 104 -26.59 -7.00 -26.10
N CYS A 105 -25.61 -7.47 -26.85
CA CYS A 105 -25.55 -8.84 -27.37
C CYS A 105 -24.42 -9.61 -26.70
N ILE A 106 -24.62 -10.92 -26.52
CA ILE A 106 -23.69 -11.84 -25.87
C ILE A 106 -23.51 -13.04 -26.80
N PHE A 107 -22.27 -13.46 -27.03
CA PHE A 107 -21.94 -14.70 -27.71
C PHE A 107 -20.97 -15.49 -26.83
N SER A 108 -21.40 -16.65 -26.33
CA SER A 108 -20.56 -17.52 -25.50
C SER A 108 -20.94 -18.99 -25.69
N GLY A 109 -19.93 -19.85 -25.86
CA GLY A 109 -20.15 -21.28 -26.07
C GLY A 109 -20.96 -21.51 -27.34
N ASP A 110 -22.11 -22.16 -27.22
CA ASP A 110 -23.00 -22.48 -28.34
C ASP A 110 -24.22 -21.55 -28.43
N GLN A 111 -24.23 -20.42 -27.73
CA GLN A 111 -25.38 -19.52 -27.65
C GLN A 111 -25.04 -18.06 -27.97
N ILE A 112 -25.91 -17.42 -28.75
CA ILE A 112 -25.94 -15.98 -28.97
C ILE A 112 -27.24 -15.44 -28.36
N GLY A 113 -27.15 -14.44 -27.50
CA GLY A 113 -28.30 -13.77 -26.89
C GLY A 113 -28.29 -12.27 -27.17
N MET A 114 -29.46 -11.68 -27.33
CA MET A 114 -29.67 -10.23 -27.44
C MET A 114 -30.70 -9.81 -26.40
N LEU A 115 -30.40 -8.79 -25.60
CA LEU A 115 -31.31 -8.32 -24.56
C LEU A 115 -32.03 -7.06 -25.01
N ASP A 116 -33.36 -7.11 -25.06
CA ASP A 116 -34.22 -5.99 -25.42
C ASP A 116 -35.07 -5.57 -24.20
N PRO A 117 -34.56 -4.68 -23.33
CA PRO A 117 -35.32 -4.16 -22.20
C PRO A 117 -36.58 -3.36 -22.60
N HIS A 118 -36.68 -2.91 -23.86
CA HIS A 118 -37.86 -2.19 -24.35
C HIS A 118 -39.01 -3.13 -24.74
N GLN A 119 -38.73 -4.41 -24.97
CA GLN A 119 -39.72 -5.44 -25.36
C GLN A 119 -40.47 -5.07 -26.66
N VAL A 120 -39.72 -4.60 -27.65
CA VAL A 120 -40.25 -4.14 -28.96
C VAL A 120 -39.70 -4.91 -30.15
N LEU A 121 -38.50 -5.51 -30.04
CA LEU A 121 -37.79 -6.14 -31.16
C LEU A 121 -38.20 -7.61 -31.38
N PHE A 122 -38.38 -8.37 -30.30
CA PHE A 122 -38.61 -9.83 -30.36
C PHE A 122 -40.06 -10.26 -30.11
N GLY A 123 -40.95 -9.30 -29.84
CA GLY A 123 -42.36 -9.55 -29.56
C GLY A 123 -42.85 -8.87 -28.29
N ARG A 124 -44.17 -8.86 -28.08
CA ARG A 124 -44.74 -8.28 -26.85
C ARG A 124 -44.35 -9.13 -25.65
N HIS A 125 -43.78 -8.49 -24.64
CA HIS A 125 -43.32 -9.12 -23.40
C HIS A 125 -42.05 -9.97 -23.51
N GLU A 126 -41.39 -9.98 -24.66
CA GLU A 126 -40.09 -10.63 -24.84
C GLU A 126 -38.97 -9.63 -24.56
N SER A 127 -38.22 -9.83 -23.48
CA SER A 127 -37.13 -8.94 -23.07
C SER A 127 -35.77 -9.28 -23.71
N GLY A 128 -35.77 -10.11 -24.74
CA GLY A 128 -34.58 -10.60 -25.43
C GLY A 128 -34.89 -11.87 -26.21
N GLN A 129 -33.91 -12.33 -26.98
CA GLN A 129 -33.97 -13.57 -27.76
C GLN A 129 -32.61 -14.25 -27.72
N CYS A 130 -32.61 -15.58 -27.70
CA CYS A 130 -31.40 -16.40 -27.81
C CYS A 130 -31.49 -17.35 -29.01
N TRP A 131 -30.34 -17.63 -29.60
CA TRP A 131 -30.16 -18.61 -30.65
C TRP A 131 -29.02 -19.55 -30.25
N ASN A 132 -29.24 -20.85 -30.43
CA ASN A 132 -28.19 -21.84 -30.34
C ASN A 132 -27.58 -22.05 -31.73
N ILE A 133 -26.25 -21.87 -31.83
CA ILE A 133 -25.57 -21.86 -33.12
C ILE A 133 -25.58 -23.22 -33.84
N LYS A 134 -25.92 -24.31 -33.14
CA LYS A 134 -26.13 -25.63 -33.75
C LYS A 134 -27.58 -25.83 -34.19
N THR A 135 -28.54 -25.68 -33.27
CA THR A 135 -29.94 -26.01 -33.55
C THR A 135 -30.59 -24.98 -34.47
N ASP A 136 -30.20 -23.72 -34.35
CA ASP A 136 -30.79 -22.60 -35.08
C ASP A 136 -29.90 -22.14 -36.25
N SER A 137 -28.95 -23.00 -36.65
CA SER A 137 -27.98 -22.73 -37.72
C SER A 137 -28.60 -22.28 -39.04
N LYS A 138 -29.78 -22.82 -39.39
CA LYS A 138 -30.52 -22.42 -40.59
C LYS A 138 -31.02 -20.98 -40.48
N GLU A 139 -31.61 -20.61 -39.36
CA GLU A 139 -32.11 -19.26 -39.11
C GLU A 139 -30.95 -18.26 -39.04
N ILE A 140 -29.85 -18.63 -38.38
CA ILE A 140 -28.62 -17.82 -38.35
C ILE A 140 -28.06 -17.57 -39.76
N TYR A 141 -28.14 -18.56 -40.65
CA TYR A 141 -27.71 -18.41 -42.04
C TYR A 141 -28.67 -17.54 -42.87
N GLU A 142 -29.98 -17.64 -42.64
CA GLU A 142 -31.00 -16.79 -43.27
C GLU A 142 -30.89 -15.32 -42.82
N LEU A 143 -30.51 -15.10 -41.55
CA LEU A 143 -30.27 -13.79 -40.94
C LEU A 143 -28.78 -13.38 -41.03
N ALA A 144 -28.19 -13.51 -42.22
CA ALA A 144 -26.75 -13.37 -42.43
C ALA A 144 -26.19 -12.02 -41.91
N ASP A 145 -26.86 -10.91 -42.20
CA ASP A 145 -26.46 -9.58 -41.73
C ASP A 145 -26.57 -9.46 -40.21
N GLN A 146 -27.60 -10.06 -39.60
CA GLN A 146 -27.85 -9.99 -38.15
C GLN A 146 -26.69 -10.58 -37.36
N PHE A 147 -26.08 -11.65 -37.87
CA PHE A 147 -25.00 -12.37 -37.21
C PHE A 147 -23.62 -12.03 -37.77
N ALA A 148 -23.51 -11.34 -38.91
CA ALA A 148 -22.26 -10.83 -39.46
C ALA A 148 -21.32 -10.17 -38.43
N PRO A 149 -21.82 -9.38 -37.44
CA PRO A 149 -20.98 -8.79 -36.39
C PRO A 149 -20.21 -9.79 -35.51
N PHE A 150 -20.61 -11.06 -35.47
CA PHE A 150 -19.94 -12.08 -34.66
C PHE A 150 -18.93 -12.91 -35.46
N PHE A 151 -18.73 -12.63 -36.74
CA PHE A 151 -17.74 -13.31 -37.59
C PHE A 151 -16.46 -12.47 -37.75
N GLY A 152 -15.28 -13.10 -37.66
CA GLY A 152 -14.00 -12.43 -37.92
C GLY A 152 -13.65 -11.39 -36.85
N ILE A 153 -14.09 -11.62 -35.61
CA ILE A 153 -13.82 -10.74 -34.48
C ILE A 153 -13.26 -11.54 -33.31
N PHE A 154 -12.18 -11.03 -32.72
CA PHE A 154 -11.36 -11.77 -31.76
C PHE A 154 -11.01 -13.18 -32.26
N GLU A 155 -11.39 -14.22 -31.53
CA GLU A 155 -11.14 -15.63 -31.85
C GLU A 155 -12.30 -16.28 -32.63
N SER A 156 -13.35 -15.51 -32.94
CA SER A 156 -14.51 -16.02 -33.66
C SER A 156 -14.23 -16.06 -35.17
N THR A 157 -14.27 -17.27 -35.73
CA THR A 157 -13.95 -17.56 -37.12
C THR A 157 -15.11 -18.27 -37.82
N LYS A 158 -14.98 -18.59 -39.11
CA LYS A 158 -16.01 -19.40 -39.81
C LYS A 158 -16.12 -20.80 -39.22
N GLU A 159 -15.02 -21.32 -38.72
CA GLU A 159 -14.92 -22.60 -38.03
C GLU A 159 -15.75 -22.61 -36.74
N THR A 160 -15.86 -21.49 -36.03
CA THR A 160 -16.66 -21.35 -34.80
C THR A 160 -18.13 -21.74 -35.03
N PHE A 161 -18.73 -21.21 -36.10
CA PHE A 161 -20.12 -21.51 -36.46
C PHE A 161 -20.27 -22.90 -37.08
N THR A 162 -19.25 -23.37 -37.80
CA THR A 162 -19.24 -24.73 -38.37
C THR A 162 -19.15 -25.81 -37.28
N GLN A 163 -18.33 -25.57 -36.24
CA GLN A 163 -18.20 -26.45 -35.07
C GLN A 163 -19.33 -26.25 -34.06
N GLY A 164 -20.04 -25.13 -34.16
CA GLY A 164 -21.14 -24.76 -33.28
C GLY A 164 -20.68 -24.46 -31.85
N TYR A 165 -19.45 -23.95 -31.66
CA TYR A 165 -18.96 -23.59 -30.33
C TYR A 165 -17.89 -22.50 -30.38
N PHE A 166 -18.03 -21.48 -29.54
CA PHE A 166 -17.06 -20.43 -29.30
C PHE A 166 -16.42 -20.57 -27.91
N PRO A 167 -15.10 -20.80 -27.82
CA PRO A 167 -14.38 -21.04 -26.55
C PRO A 167 -14.02 -19.74 -25.83
N GLY A 168 -15.00 -18.85 -25.65
CA GLY A 168 -14.86 -17.61 -24.90
C GLY A 168 -16.19 -16.89 -24.79
N THR A 169 -16.16 -15.62 -24.40
CA THR A 169 -17.33 -14.74 -24.34
C THR A 169 -17.05 -13.44 -25.08
N ILE A 170 -17.93 -13.07 -26.00
CA ILE A 170 -17.97 -11.77 -26.68
C ILE A 170 -19.24 -11.05 -26.27
N PHE A 171 -19.09 -9.79 -25.85
CA PHE A 171 -20.16 -8.83 -25.77
C PHE A 171 -20.05 -7.85 -26.93
N ARG A 172 -21.17 -7.55 -27.58
CA ARG A 172 -21.29 -6.47 -28.56
C ARG A 172 -22.28 -5.44 -28.03
N PHE A 173 -21.86 -4.19 -27.95
CA PHE A 173 -22.68 -3.06 -27.52
C PHE A 173 -22.80 -2.07 -28.68
N PRO A 174 -23.80 -2.21 -29.57
CA PRO A 174 -24.07 -1.24 -30.62
C PRO A 174 -24.27 0.15 -30.02
N LEU A 175 -23.54 1.15 -30.50
CA LEU A 175 -23.60 2.50 -29.93
C LEU A 175 -24.96 3.13 -30.17
N ARG A 176 -25.52 3.77 -29.14
CA ARG A 176 -26.79 4.50 -29.26
C ARG A 176 -26.63 5.70 -30.19
N VAL A 177 -27.36 5.67 -31.30
CA VAL A 177 -27.41 6.74 -32.31
C VAL A 177 -28.64 7.64 -32.18
N GLU A 178 -29.71 7.16 -31.54
CA GLU A 178 -30.95 7.90 -31.29
C GLU A 178 -31.36 7.78 -29.81
N PRO A 179 -31.96 8.82 -29.20
CA PRO A 179 -32.42 8.75 -27.81
C PRO A 179 -33.45 7.63 -27.59
N SER A 180 -33.35 6.93 -26.47
CA SER A 180 -34.29 5.87 -26.08
C SER A 180 -34.98 6.21 -24.75
N LEU A 181 -35.99 5.42 -24.37
CA LEU A 181 -36.59 5.54 -23.03
C LEU A 181 -35.59 5.20 -21.91
N LEU A 182 -34.52 4.44 -22.20
CA LEU A 182 -33.51 4.11 -21.19
C LEU A 182 -32.54 5.26 -20.95
N SER A 183 -32.12 5.93 -22.03
CA SER A 183 -31.13 6.99 -21.97
C SER A 183 -31.18 7.90 -23.20
N ASN A 184 -30.98 9.20 -22.96
CA ASN A 184 -30.78 10.19 -24.01
C ASN A 184 -29.30 10.34 -24.41
N ASN A 185 -28.41 9.52 -23.82
CA ASN A 185 -26.98 9.62 -24.03
C ASN A 185 -26.58 8.92 -25.34
N LEU A 186 -26.24 9.73 -26.34
CA LEU A 186 -25.71 9.26 -27.62
C LEU A 186 -24.22 8.97 -27.49
N TYR A 187 -23.76 7.88 -28.09
CA TYR A 187 -22.36 7.46 -28.07
C TYR A 187 -21.73 7.58 -29.46
N ASN A 188 -20.46 7.98 -29.48
CA ASN A 188 -19.65 8.08 -30.69
C ASN A 188 -18.21 7.63 -30.38
N LYS A 189 -17.34 7.65 -31.40
CA LYS A 189 -15.92 7.29 -31.26
C LYS A 189 -15.24 8.08 -30.12
N ASP A 190 -15.42 9.39 -30.08
CA ASP A 190 -14.77 10.26 -29.08
C ASP A 190 -15.14 9.86 -27.64
N LYS A 191 -16.43 9.62 -27.36
CA LYS A 191 -16.88 9.16 -26.03
C LYS A 191 -16.32 7.80 -25.63
N VAL A 192 -16.14 6.89 -26.59
CA VAL A 192 -15.52 5.59 -26.30
C VAL A 192 -14.02 5.76 -26.00
N LEU A 193 -13.35 6.67 -26.70
CA LEU A 193 -11.95 7.01 -26.41
C LEU A 193 -11.80 7.72 -25.06
N GLU A 194 -12.74 8.61 -24.68
CA GLU A 194 -12.78 9.20 -23.33
C GLU A 194 -12.97 8.12 -22.25
N LEU A 195 -13.80 7.10 -22.51
CA LEU A 195 -13.96 5.95 -21.62
C LEU A 195 -12.65 5.17 -21.46
N TYR A 196 -11.89 4.99 -22.55
CA TYR A 196 -10.57 4.36 -22.54
C TYR A 196 -9.56 5.18 -21.74
N GLU A 197 -9.51 6.49 -21.93
CA GLU A 197 -8.62 7.37 -21.16
C GLU A 197 -8.97 7.38 -19.66
N SER A 198 -10.26 7.37 -19.31
CA SER A 198 -10.69 7.22 -17.92
C SER A 198 -10.23 5.91 -17.29
N PHE A 199 -10.12 4.83 -18.07
CA PHE A 199 -9.60 3.55 -17.58
C PHE A 199 -8.07 3.57 -17.46
N ARG A 200 -7.36 4.18 -18.41
CA ARG A 200 -5.89 4.30 -18.39
C ARG A 200 -5.37 5.03 -17.15
N ALA A 201 -6.15 5.98 -16.62
CA ALA A 201 -5.80 6.72 -15.41
C ALA A 201 -5.52 5.85 -14.16
N ASP A 202 -6.05 4.62 -14.10
CA ASP A 202 -5.84 3.67 -13.00
C ASP A 202 -5.08 2.40 -13.46
N ALA A 203 -4.49 2.40 -14.65
CA ALA A 203 -3.99 1.17 -15.24
C ALA A 203 -2.77 0.56 -14.53
N ASP A 204 -1.95 1.39 -13.89
CA ASP A 204 -0.81 0.98 -13.06
C ASP A 204 -1.20 0.10 -11.85
N THR A 205 -2.48 0.11 -11.47
CA THR A 205 -3.00 -0.55 -10.27
C THR A 205 -4.25 -1.40 -10.53
N VAL A 206 -4.83 -1.37 -11.73
CA VAL A 206 -6.11 -2.04 -12.03
C VAL A 206 -6.08 -3.56 -11.86
N LEU A 207 -4.95 -4.20 -12.16
CA LEU A 207 -4.79 -5.66 -12.03
C LEU A 207 -4.20 -6.11 -10.68
N LEU A 208 -3.92 -5.16 -9.78
CA LEU A 208 -3.10 -5.41 -8.58
C LEU A 208 -3.72 -6.43 -7.63
N PHE A 209 -5.04 -6.38 -7.43
CA PHE A 209 -5.77 -7.24 -6.50
C PHE A 209 -6.71 -8.25 -7.17
N LEU A 210 -6.70 -8.33 -8.51
CA LEU A 210 -7.39 -9.40 -9.23
C LEU A 210 -6.66 -10.73 -9.01
N LYS A 211 -7.35 -11.85 -9.09
CA LYS A 211 -6.78 -13.19 -8.87
C LYS A 211 -6.56 -13.92 -10.20
N ASN A 212 -7.51 -13.78 -11.12
CA ASN A 212 -7.53 -14.53 -12.38
C ASN A 212 -7.11 -13.68 -13.59
N VAL A 213 -7.70 -12.49 -13.74
CA VAL A 213 -7.42 -11.62 -14.89
C VAL A 213 -6.01 -11.05 -14.77
N GLN A 214 -5.17 -11.40 -15.75
CA GLN A 214 -3.77 -11.01 -15.83
C GLN A 214 -3.48 -10.05 -16.97
N LYS A 215 -4.41 -9.89 -17.92
CA LYS A 215 -4.19 -9.04 -19.10
C LYS A 215 -5.47 -8.32 -19.50
N VAL A 216 -5.37 -7.00 -19.67
CA VAL A 216 -6.43 -6.17 -20.25
C VAL A 216 -5.85 -5.36 -21.40
N SER A 217 -6.56 -5.28 -22.53
CA SER A 217 -6.11 -4.53 -23.70
C SER A 217 -7.23 -3.77 -24.38
N LEU A 218 -6.92 -2.59 -24.92
CA LEU A 218 -7.84 -1.67 -25.59
C LEU A 218 -7.43 -1.53 -27.05
N HIS A 219 -8.39 -1.71 -27.96
CA HIS A 219 -8.17 -1.71 -29.39
C HIS A 219 -9.17 -0.81 -30.10
N VAL A 220 -8.81 -0.39 -31.31
CA VAL A 220 -9.71 0.27 -32.26
C VAL A 220 -9.63 -0.46 -33.59
N ARG A 221 -10.79 -0.71 -34.20
CA ARG A 221 -10.92 -1.13 -35.59
C ARG A 221 -11.59 -0.02 -36.38
N GLU A 222 -10.88 0.52 -37.36
CA GLU A 222 -11.40 1.55 -38.26
C GLU A 222 -12.34 0.93 -39.30
N ALA A 223 -13.14 1.76 -39.97
CA ALA A 223 -14.12 1.31 -40.95
C ALA A 223 -13.53 0.58 -42.18
N ASP A 224 -12.22 0.70 -42.42
CA ASP A 224 -11.49 -0.03 -43.45
C ASP A 224 -11.05 -1.45 -43.02
N GLY A 225 -11.36 -1.83 -41.78
CA GLY A 225 -11.00 -3.12 -41.17
C GLY A 225 -9.62 -3.14 -40.52
N SER A 226 -8.85 -2.05 -40.55
CA SER A 226 -7.56 -1.96 -39.87
C SER A 226 -7.75 -1.95 -38.36
N GLU A 227 -7.03 -2.83 -37.65
CA GLU A 227 -7.09 -2.96 -36.20
C GLU A 227 -5.80 -2.50 -35.54
N LYS A 228 -5.93 -1.76 -34.44
CA LYS A 228 -4.84 -1.12 -33.73
C LYS A 228 -4.95 -1.33 -32.23
N LEU A 229 -3.88 -1.81 -31.61
CA LEU A 229 -3.72 -1.83 -30.17
C LEU A 229 -3.37 -0.43 -29.68
N LEU A 230 -4.20 0.13 -28.80
CA LEU A 230 -3.94 1.44 -28.19
C LEU A 230 -3.23 1.31 -26.84
N PHE A 231 -3.61 0.32 -26.05
CA PHE A 231 -3.19 0.20 -24.67
C PHE A 231 -3.24 -1.25 -24.20
N ARG A 232 -2.25 -1.67 -23.41
CA ARG A 232 -2.21 -2.97 -22.76
C ARG A 232 -1.65 -2.85 -21.36
N VAL A 233 -2.33 -3.49 -20.42
CA VAL A 233 -1.82 -3.71 -19.06
C VAL A 233 -1.74 -5.21 -18.78
N THR A 234 -0.63 -5.63 -18.17
CA THR A 234 -0.37 -7.02 -17.80
C THR A 234 0.09 -7.10 -16.36
N ALA A 235 -0.43 -8.07 -15.61
CA ALA A 235 0.11 -8.50 -14.33
C ALA A 235 0.96 -9.74 -14.54
N SER A 236 2.23 -9.67 -14.17
CA SER A 236 3.18 -10.78 -14.23
C SER A 236 3.86 -11.00 -12.88
N GLU A 237 4.54 -12.13 -12.75
CA GLU A 237 5.15 -12.59 -11.50
C GLU A 237 6.61 -12.98 -11.71
N ASN A 238 7.40 -12.85 -10.64
CA ASN A 238 8.73 -13.44 -10.60
C ASN A 238 8.59 -14.91 -10.17
N LYS A 239 8.95 -15.83 -11.06
CA LYS A 239 8.84 -17.28 -10.82
C LYS A 239 9.89 -17.75 -9.79
N SER A 240 9.55 -17.82 -8.49
CA SER A 240 10.27 -18.65 -7.53
C SER A 240 9.63 -18.74 -6.13
N GLY A 241 9.57 -19.96 -5.57
CA GLY A 241 9.58 -20.19 -4.12
C GLY A 241 8.23 -20.22 -3.38
N LYS A 242 8.27 -19.99 -2.06
CA LYS A 242 7.14 -20.00 -1.11
C LYS A 242 6.07 -18.94 -1.42
N HIS A 243 6.42 -17.95 -2.24
CA HIS A 243 5.62 -16.78 -2.61
C HIS A 243 5.01 -16.87 -4.02
N ASP A 244 4.90 -18.09 -4.56
CA ASP A 244 4.24 -18.37 -5.83
C ASP A 244 2.72 -18.06 -5.75
N ARG A 245 2.25 -17.10 -6.54
CA ARG A 245 0.87 -16.57 -6.44
C ARG A 245 -0.20 -17.65 -6.62
N PRO A 246 -0.10 -18.62 -7.56
CA PRO A 246 -1.08 -19.70 -7.66
C PRO A 246 -1.25 -20.51 -6.37
N ASN A 247 -0.15 -20.79 -5.66
CA ASN A 247 -0.22 -21.50 -4.38
C ASN A 247 -0.80 -20.60 -3.27
N CYS A 248 -0.43 -19.32 -3.24
CA CYS A 248 -1.02 -18.34 -2.33
C CYS A 248 -2.55 -18.21 -2.54
N ILE A 249 -3.01 -18.15 -3.79
CA ILE A 249 -4.43 -18.10 -4.13
C ILE A 249 -5.16 -19.35 -3.62
N LYS A 250 -4.61 -20.55 -3.82
CA LYS A 250 -5.21 -21.80 -3.30
C LYS A 250 -5.34 -21.81 -1.77
N ILE A 251 -4.36 -21.26 -1.05
CA ILE A 251 -4.42 -21.12 0.42
C ILE A 251 -5.57 -20.19 0.81
N LEU A 252 -5.72 -19.06 0.11
CA LEU A 252 -6.83 -18.13 0.34
C LEU A 252 -8.18 -18.75 0.02
N GLU A 253 -8.32 -19.45 -1.10
CA GLU A 253 -9.55 -20.14 -1.49
C GLU A 253 -9.98 -21.16 -0.43
N LYS A 254 -9.04 -21.93 0.11
CA LYS A 254 -9.30 -22.87 1.21
C LYS A 254 -9.74 -22.14 2.49
N ALA A 255 -9.13 -20.99 2.80
CA ALA A 255 -9.53 -20.19 3.95
C ALA A 255 -10.93 -19.60 3.77
N ILE A 256 -11.28 -19.13 2.57
CA ILE A 256 -12.62 -18.62 2.24
C ILE A 256 -13.65 -19.75 2.34
N ASP A 257 -13.38 -20.92 1.75
CA ASP A 257 -14.25 -22.09 1.83
C ASP A 257 -14.51 -22.51 3.28
N GLY A 258 -13.45 -22.57 4.10
CA GLY A 258 -13.57 -22.84 5.53
C GLY A 258 -14.43 -21.80 6.26
N TYR A 259 -14.24 -20.51 5.95
CA TYR A 259 -15.03 -19.42 6.52
C TYR A 259 -16.52 -19.52 6.16
N CYS A 260 -16.82 -19.82 4.89
CA CYS A 260 -18.18 -19.97 4.38
C CYS A 260 -18.88 -21.20 4.97
N LYS A 261 -18.13 -22.27 5.26
CA LYS A 261 -18.61 -23.47 5.96
C LYS A 261 -18.77 -23.28 7.47
N GLY A 262 -18.47 -22.09 8.00
CA GLY A 262 -18.58 -21.78 9.43
C GLY A 262 -17.52 -22.47 10.29
N ILE A 263 -16.37 -22.86 9.71
CA ILE A 263 -15.30 -23.54 10.44
C ILE A 263 -14.53 -22.50 11.28
N PRO A 264 -14.51 -22.61 12.63
CA PRO A 264 -13.76 -21.68 13.47
C PRO A 264 -12.26 -21.80 13.25
N SER A 265 -11.57 -20.66 13.10
CA SER A 265 -10.10 -20.63 13.01
C SER A 265 -9.45 -19.66 14.00
N ASN A 266 -10.20 -18.67 14.51
CA ASN A 266 -9.73 -17.64 15.45
C ASN A 266 -8.41 -16.95 15.02
N SER A 267 -8.11 -16.96 13.72
CA SER A 267 -6.84 -16.49 13.17
C SER A 267 -7.02 -15.98 11.75
N ILE A 268 -6.21 -15.00 11.37
CA ILE A 268 -6.23 -14.42 10.02
C ILE A 268 -5.23 -15.20 9.18
N THR A 269 -5.70 -15.73 8.05
CA THR A 269 -4.83 -16.36 7.07
C THR A 269 -4.28 -15.27 6.16
N CYS A 270 -2.95 -15.12 6.11
CA CYS A 270 -2.27 -14.16 5.22
C CYS A 270 -1.36 -14.91 4.24
N VAL A 271 -1.25 -14.38 3.02
CA VAL A 271 -0.29 -14.83 2.00
C VAL A 271 0.34 -13.62 1.33
N THR A 272 1.61 -13.74 0.98
CA THR A 272 2.43 -12.66 0.43
C THR A 272 3.07 -13.09 -0.88
N TYR A 273 3.01 -12.23 -1.90
CA TYR A 273 3.59 -12.49 -3.22
C TYR A 273 3.90 -11.18 -3.96
N ASN A 274 4.72 -11.28 -5.02
CA ASN A 274 5.07 -10.14 -5.86
C ASN A 274 4.16 -10.06 -7.09
N VAL A 275 3.82 -8.83 -7.46
CA VAL A 275 3.11 -8.54 -8.70
C VAL A 275 3.84 -7.45 -9.45
N ASN A 276 4.18 -7.69 -10.70
CA ASN A 276 4.69 -6.70 -11.63
C ASN A 276 3.56 -6.27 -12.56
N ILE A 277 3.26 -4.98 -12.58
CA ILE A 277 2.29 -4.39 -13.51
C ILE A 277 3.07 -3.76 -14.65
N GLY A 278 3.00 -4.38 -15.82
CA GLY A 278 3.53 -3.85 -17.07
C GLY A 278 2.44 -3.06 -17.80
N VAL A 279 2.76 -1.82 -18.16
CA VAL A 279 1.90 -0.93 -18.94
C VAL A 279 2.57 -0.61 -20.27
N GLU A 280 1.86 -0.92 -21.35
CA GLU A 280 2.23 -0.60 -22.72
C GLU A 280 1.21 0.35 -23.31
N ASP A 281 1.65 1.56 -23.65
CA ASP A 281 0.84 2.56 -24.33
C ASP A 281 1.46 2.84 -25.69
N GLU A 282 0.64 2.95 -26.73
CA GLU A 282 1.12 3.25 -28.08
C GLU A 282 1.94 4.55 -28.17
N SER A 283 1.61 5.54 -27.34
CA SER A 283 2.30 6.83 -27.28
C SER A 283 3.70 6.75 -26.66
N VAL A 284 4.03 5.67 -25.94
CA VAL A 284 5.28 5.50 -25.20
C VAL A 284 6.02 4.26 -25.70
N LYS A 285 7.24 4.45 -26.24
CA LYS A 285 8.03 3.35 -26.82
C LYS A 285 8.52 2.31 -25.80
N GLU A 286 8.57 2.65 -24.51
CA GLU A 286 9.04 1.76 -23.45
C GLU A 286 7.89 1.32 -22.55
N THR A 287 7.82 0.02 -22.29
CA THR A 287 6.92 -0.57 -21.29
C THR A 287 7.29 -0.09 -19.91
N GLN A 288 6.38 0.60 -19.23
CA GLN A 288 6.55 0.98 -17.83
C GLN A 288 6.20 -0.21 -16.95
N THR A 289 7.12 -0.64 -16.09
CA THR A 289 6.87 -1.73 -15.15
C THR A 289 6.91 -1.20 -13.73
N SER A 290 5.83 -1.45 -12.98
CA SER A 290 5.74 -1.15 -11.54
C SER A 290 5.67 -2.45 -10.76
N SER A 291 6.46 -2.58 -9.70
CA SER A 291 6.51 -3.79 -8.89
C SER A 291 5.90 -3.56 -7.52
N TRP A 292 5.20 -4.56 -7.02
CA TRP A 292 4.42 -4.47 -5.80
C TRP A 292 4.60 -5.73 -4.95
N LEU A 293 4.78 -5.53 -3.65
CA LEU A 293 4.59 -6.60 -2.67
C LEU A 293 3.13 -6.55 -2.22
N VAL A 294 2.43 -7.67 -2.37
CA VAL A 294 1.00 -7.80 -2.04
C VAL A 294 0.84 -8.80 -0.91
N CYS A 295 0.10 -8.42 0.13
CA CYS A 295 -0.37 -9.29 1.19
C CYS A 295 -1.89 -9.42 1.10
N ASN A 296 -2.38 -10.60 0.73
CA ASN A 296 -3.81 -10.91 0.76
C ASN A 296 -4.14 -11.73 2.01
N SER A 297 -5.33 -11.51 2.55
CA SER A 297 -5.75 -12.12 3.81
C SER A 297 -7.24 -12.42 3.86
N VAL A 298 -7.57 -13.38 4.71
CA VAL A 298 -8.95 -13.77 5.04
C VAL A 298 -9.08 -13.80 6.57
N GLY A 299 -10.02 -13.01 7.10
CA GLY A 299 -10.40 -13.06 8.50
C GLY A 299 -10.98 -14.42 8.87
N GLY A 300 -10.52 -14.98 9.99
CA GLY A 300 -11.04 -16.23 10.53
C GLY A 300 -12.37 -16.07 11.26
N ARG A 301 -13.24 -17.08 11.16
CA ARG A 301 -14.41 -17.19 12.05
C ARG A 301 -13.95 -17.24 13.50
N GLY A 302 -14.63 -16.48 14.35
CA GLY A 302 -14.39 -16.37 15.79
C GLY A 302 -13.44 -15.25 16.22
N ILE A 303 -12.86 -14.50 15.27
CA ILE A 303 -12.08 -13.27 15.61
C ILE A 303 -12.99 -12.17 16.14
N CYS A 304 -14.16 -12.00 15.51
CA CYS A 304 -15.16 -11.02 15.91
C CYS A 304 -16.55 -11.59 15.60
N THR A 305 -17.34 -11.83 16.66
CA THR A 305 -18.67 -12.42 16.54
C THR A 305 -19.65 -11.56 15.72
N GLU A 306 -19.54 -10.24 15.84
CA GLU A 306 -20.34 -9.29 15.06
C GLU A 306 -19.96 -9.31 13.57
N LEU A 307 -18.66 -9.44 13.26
CA LEU A 307 -18.19 -9.60 11.88
C LEU A 307 -18.72 -10.90 11.27
N ASP A 308 -18.72 -11.99 12.02
CA ASP A 308 -19.25 -13.28 11.57
C ASP A 308 -20.77 -13.25 11.34
N PHE A 309 -21.52 -12.58 12.21
CA PHE A 309 -22.96 -12.37 12.03
C PHE A 309 -23.25 -11.56 10.75
N LEU A 310 -22.54 -10.46 10.56
CA LEU A 310 -22.68 -9.63 9.36
C LEU A 310 -22.23 -10.35 8.10
N ALA A 311 -21.18 -11.18 8.18
CA ALA A 311 -20.78 -12.04 7.08
C ALA A 311 -21.93 -12.97 6.66
N ASP A 312 -22.66 -13.56 7.61
CA ASP A 312 -23.79 -14.44 7.30
C ASP A 312 -25.02 -13.69 6.77
N GLU A 313 -25.33 -12.53 7.34
CA GLU A 313 -26.45 -11.68 6.93
C GLU A 313 -26.21 -11.12 5.52
N LEU A 314 -25.02 -10.57 5.31
CA LEU A 314 -24.61 -9.94 4.07
C LEU A 314 -24.04 -10.92 3.07
N LYS A 315 -23.82 -12.21 3.39
CA LYS A 315 -23.00 -13.21 2.63
C LYS A 315 -21.61 -12.69 2.22
N PHE A 316 -21.01 -11.84 3.03
CA PHE A 316 -19.66 -11.33 2.78
C PHE A 316 -18.60 -12.26 3.34
N VAL A 317 -17.37 -12.10 2.86
CA VAL A 317 -16.20 -12.79 3.41
C VAL A 317 -15.18 -11.73 3.80
N PRO A 318 -14.57 -11.80 4.99
CA PRO A 318 -13.68 -10.76 5.50
C PRO A 318 -12.31 -10.82 4.83
N THR A 319 -12.27 -10.47 3.54
CA THR A 319 -11.06 -10.49 2.72
C THR A 319 -10.46 -9.10 2.65
N ILE A 320 -9.13 -9.01 2.84
CA ILE A 320 -8.36 -7.79 2.74
C ILE A 320 -7.08 -8.05 1.96
N GLY A 321 -6.80 -7.21 0.98
CA GLY A 321 -5.52 -7.10 0.28
C GLY A 321 -4.82 -5.80 0.66
N ILE A 322 -3.53 -5.84 0.90
CA ILE A 322 -2.70 -4.65 1.14
C ILE A 322 -1.46 -4.74 0.28
N SER A 323 -1.03 -3.64 -0.32
CA SER A 323 0.19 -3.62 -1.12
C SER A 323 1.06 -2.41 -0.84
N MET A 324 2.37 -2.63 -1.00
CA MET A 324 3.38 -1.59 -0.99
C MET A 324 4.19 -1.63 -2.31
N PRO A 325 4.61 -0.48 -2.83
CA PRO A 325 5.48 -0.42 -4.00
C PRO A 325 6.87 -0.98 -3.68
N LEU A 326 7.47 -1.66 -4.66
CA LEU A 326 8.86 -2.09 -4.67
C LEU A 326 9.63 -1.20 -5.65
N TYR A 327 10.62 -0.47 -5.16
CA TYR A 327 11.42 0.44 -5.98
C TYR A 327 12.62 -0.28 -6.58
N SER A 328 12.83 -0.14 -7.89
CA SER A 328 14.02 -0.65 -8.58
C SER A 328 15.25 0.21 -8.29
N ASN A 329 16.42 -0.42 -8.30
CA ASN A 329 17.71 0.27 -8.16
C ASN A 329 17.84 1.44 -9.14
N GLY A 330 18.00 2.67 -8.61
CA GLY A 330 18.23 3.87 -9.42
C GLY A 330 16.96 4.57 -9.95
N ALA A 331 15.76 4.04 -9.69
CA ALA A 331 14.49 4.66 -10.03
C ALA A 331 13.84 5.34 -8.82
N GLU A 332 14.50 6.37 -8.25
CA GLU A 332 13.78 7.40 -7.47
C GLU A 332 12.94 8.34 -8.37
N LYS A 333 12.72 7.95 -9.63
CA LYS A 333 11.86 8.64 -10.60
C LYS A 333 10.70 7.73 -10.94
N GLY A 334 9.65 7.71 -10.11
CA GLY A 334 8.46 6.90 -10.43
C GLY A 334 7.30 6.93 -9.44
N ALA A 335 7.54 7.18 -8.15
CA ALA A 335 6.53 7.65 -7.20
C ALA A 335 7.27 8.41 -6.11
N SER A 336 7.02 9.72 -6.04
CA SER A 336 7.70 10.67 -5.17
C SER A 336 7.48 10.33 -3.69
N SER A 337 8.18 11.06 -2.83
CA SER A 337 7.93 11.25 -1.40
C SER A 337 6.46 11.54 -0.98
N ASP A 338 5.49 11.51 -1.91
CA ASP A 338 4.07 11.81 -1.74
C ASP A 338 3.14 10.62 -2.01
N PHE A 339 3.65 9.38 -2.06
CA PHE A 339 2.78 8.20 -2.24
C PHE A 339 1.68 8.16 -1.17
N SER A 340 0.43 8.24 -1.62
CA SER A 340 -0.76 8.13 -0.79
C SER A 340 -1.58 6.94 -1.25
N GLY A 341 -1.81 6.03 -0.31
CA GLY A 341 -2.62 4.85 -0.49
C GLY A 341 -4.03 5.16 -0.95
N LYS A 342 -4.56 4.23 -1.73
CA LYS A 342 -5.92 4.26 -2.27
C LYS A 342 -6.67 3.02 -1.81
N ALA A 343 -7.97 3.17 -1.66
CA ALA A 343 -8.90 2.09 -1.37
C ALA A 343 -9.42 1.44 -2.64
N PHE A 344 -9.52 0.13 -2.61
CA PHE A 344 -9.98 -0.73 -3.71
C PHE A 344 -11.13 -1.59 -3.20
N CYS A 345 -12.06 -1.90 -4.09
CA CYS A 345 -12.98 -3.01 -3.91
C CYS A 345 -12.71 -3.96 -5.08
N PHE A 346 -11.64 -4.75 -4.94
CA PHE A 346 -10.99 -5.56 -6.00
C PHE A 346 -10.34 -4.74 -7.11
N LEU A 347 -11.08 -3.81 -7.69
CA LEU A 347 -10.60 -2.79 -8.62
C LEU A 347 -10.46 -1.43 -7.91
N PRO A 348 -9.62 -0.51 -8.44
CA PRO A 348 -9.47 0.81 -7.87
C PRO A 348 -10.81 1.56 -7.88
N LEU A 349 -11.18 2.12 -6.73
CA LEU A 349 -12.29 3.06 -6.67
C LEU A 349 -11.95 4.32 -7.49
N PRO A 350 -12.95 5.06 -8.00
CA PRO A 350 -12.71 6.25 -8.81
C PRO A 350 -11.68 7.21 -8.18
N PRO A 351 -10.83 7.85 -9.00
CA PRO A 351 -9.84 8.78 -8.50
C PRO A 351 -10.55 9.97 -7.85
N GLY A 352 -10.21 10.25 -6.60
CA GLY A 352 -10.83 11.32 -5.81
C GLY A 352 -10.34 11.31 -4.37
N GLU A 353 -10.74 12.31 -3.60
CA GLU A 353 -10.39 12.38 -2.17
C GLU A 353 -10.99 11.21 -1.39
N GLU A 354 -12.19 10.75 -1.74
CA GLU A 354 -12.91 9.66 -1.06
C GLU A 354 -12.19 8.30 -1.14
N SER A 355 -11.41 8.06 -2.20
CA SER A 355 -10.64 6.83 -2.35
C SER A 355 -9.27 6.88 -1.66
N LYS A 356 -8.75 8.05 -1.29
CA LYS A 356 -7.47 8.16 -0.57
C LYS A 356 -7.62 7.68 0.87
N THR A 357 -6.73 6.83 1.34
CA THR A 357 -6.72 6.33 2.72
C THR A 357 -5.88 7.21 3.65
N GLY A 358 -4.89 7.91 3.09
CA GLY A 358 -3.86 8.62 3.85
C GLY A 358 -2.77 7.68 4.44
N LEU A 359 -2.92 6.37 4.25
CA LEU A 359 -1.91 5.37 4.60
C LEU A 359 -0.93 5.21 3.44
N PRO A 360 0.35 4.88 3.67
CA PRO A 360 1.34 4.68 2.61
C PRO A 360 1.26 3.27 1.97
N VAL A 361 0.04 2.72 1.83
CA VAL A 361 -0.25 1.42 1.20
C VAL A 361 -1.59 1.45 0.49
N HIS A 362 -1.72 0.71 -0.62
CA HIS A 362 -3.05 0.45 -1.17
C HIS A 362 -3.78 -0.61 -0.33
N ILE A 363 -5.08 -0.45 -0.17
CA ILE A 363 -5.92 -1.38 0.59
C ILE A 363 -7.11 -1.79 -0.26
N SER A 364 -7.21 -3.06 -0.55
CA SER A 364 -8.36 -3.71 -1.16
C SER A 364 -9.14 -4.49 -0.12
N GLY A 365 -10.45 -4.56 -0.26
CA GLY A 365 -11.28 -5.39 0.59
C GLY A 365 -12.64 -5.64 -0.02
N PHE A 366 -13.35 -6.62 0.53
CA PHE A 366 -14.77 -6.80 0.26
C PHE A 366 -15.55 -5.70 1.00
N PHE A 367 -15.43 -4.45 0.53
CA PHE A 367 -16.09 -3.31 1.17
C PHE A 367 -17.52 -3.13 0.66
N GLY A 368 -18.43 -2.79 1.58
CA GLY A 368 -19.72 -2.21 1.24
C GLY A 368 -19.52 -0.82 0.63
N LEU A 369 -20.06 -0.60 -0.58
CA LEU A 369 -19.94 0.68 -1.28
C LEU A 369 -21.23 1.48 -1.20
N THR A 370 -21.15 2.78 -1.47
CA THR A 370 -22.31 3.64 -1.71
C THR A 370 -23.08 3.18 -2.97
N ASP A 371 -24.34 3.59 -3.12
CA ASP A 371 -25.20 3.19 -4.26
C ASP A 371 -24.60 3.53 -5.63
N ASN A 372 -23.82 4.61 -5.72
CA ASN A 372 -23.10 5.01 -6.93
C ASN A 372 -21.77 4.26 -7.13
N ARG A 373 -21.39 3.39 -6.19
CA ARG A 373 -20.15 2.60 -6.13
C ARG A 373 -18.85 3.41 -6.27
N ARG A 374 -18.89 4.70 -5.93
CA ARG A 374 -17.72 5.59 -6.01
C ARG A 374 -16.90 5.63 -4.73
N SER A 375 -17.51 5.26 -3.59
CA SER A 375 -16.87 5.36 -2.27
C SER A 375 -17.25 4.20 -1.36
N ILE A 376 -16.44 3.97 -0.33
CA ILE A 376 -16.73 3.03 0.75
C ILE A 376 -17.81 3.64 1.64
N LYS A 377 -18.80 2.84 2.02
CA LYS A 377 -19.85 3.26 2.94
C LYS A 377 -19.33 3.29 4.38
N TRP A 378 -19.48 4.42 5.06
CA TRP A 378 -19.06 4.60 6.46
C TRP A 378 -20.26 4.94 7.35
N ARG A 379 -20.13 4.75 8.67
CA ARG A 379 -21.21 5.13 9.58
C ARG A 379 -21.26 6.65 9.72
N GLU A 380 -22.43 7.20 9.45
CA GLU A 380 -22.77 8.60 9.70
C GLU A 380 -23.73 8.72 10.88
N LEU A 381 -23.90 9.93 11.43
CA LEU A 381 -24.67 10.19 12.65
C LEU A 381 -26.12 9.68 12.56
N ASP A 382 -26.71 9.73 11.38
CA ASP A 382 -28.08 9.30 11.07
C ASP A 382 -28.16 7.87 10.49
N GLN A 383 -27.05 7.29 10.05
CA GLN A 383 -26.97 5.96 9.41
C GLN A 383 -26.09 4.95 10.17
N TRP A 384 -25.96 5.10 11.49
CA TRP A 384 -25.06 4.31 12.32
C TRP A 384 -25.35 2.79 12.37
N ARG A 385 -26.55 2.35 11.92
CA ARG A 385 -26.98 0.94 11.89
C ARG A 385 -26.85 0.27 10.52
N ASP A 386 -26.33 0.95 9.50
CA ASP A 386 -26.20 0.33 8.19
C ASP A 386 -25.24 -0.88 8.27
N PRO A 387 -25.70 -2.12 7.98
CA PRO A 387 -24.89 -3.31 8.15
C PRO A 387 -23.60 -3.30 7.32
N ALA A 388 -23.63 -2.72 6.12
CA ALA A 388 -22.47 -2.65 5.23
C ALA A 388 -21.43 -1.63 5.74
N ALA A 389 -21.89 -0.53 6.35
CA ALA A 389 -21.01 0.42 7.02
C ALA A 389 -20.36 -0.17 8.29
N VAL A 390 -21.14 -0.89 9.12
CA VAL A 390 -20.61 -1.59 10.30
C VAL A 390 -19.59 -2.64 9.88
N TRP A 391 -19.89 -3.41 8.84
CA TRP A 391 -18.97 -4.38 8.24
C TRP A 391 -17.63 -3.75 7.87
N ASN A 392 -17.64 -2.63 7.16
CA ASN A 392 -16.42 -1.93 6.74
C ASN A 392 -15.56 -1.51 7.93
N GLU A 393 -16.16 -0.94 8.97
CA GLU A 393 -15.42 -0.54 10.17
C GLU A 393 -14.84 -1.73 10.93
N LEU A 394 -15.56 -2.84 11.02
CA LEU A 394 -15.07 -4.06 11.63
C LEU A 394 -13.92 -4.67 10.83
N LEU A 395 -13.93 -4.62 9.50
CA LEU A 395 -12.79 -5.04 8.67
C LEU A 395 -11.56 -4.19 8.94
N VAL A 396 -11.72 -2.86 8.95
CA VAL A 396 -10.64 -1.90 9.21
C VAL A 396 -10.04 -2.09 10.59
N LYS A 397 -10.86 -2.40 11.60
CA LYS A 397 -10.39 -2.58 12.98
C LYS A 397 -9.78 -3.96 13.23
N ASN A 398 -10.33 -5.03 12.65
CA ASN A 398 -10.00 -6.40 13.06
C ASN A 398 -9.12 -7.16 12.04
N VAL A 399 -9.17 -6.83 10.75
CA VAL A 399 -8.48 -7.62 9.70
C VAL A 399 -7.33 -6.84 9.06
N VAL A 400 -7.56 -5.58 8.68
CA VAL A 400 -6.55 -4.71 8.07
C VAL A 400 -5.24 -4.64 8.89
N PRO A 401 -5.25 -4.47 10.23
CA PRO A 401 -4.02 -4.29 10.98
C PRO A 401 -3.09 -5.50 10.92
N LYS A 402 -3.64 -6.72 10.94
CA LYS A 402 -2.85 -7.95 10.87
C LYS A 402 -2.26 -8.15 9.48
N ALA A 403 -3.05 -7.92 8.43
CA ALA A 403 -2.55 -7.98 7.05
C ALA A 403 -1.44 -6.96 6.81
N TYR A 404 -1.58 -5.76 7.39
CA TYR A 404 -0.59 -4.69 7.24
C TYR A 404 0.70 -5.01 8.01
N ALA A 405 0.58 -5.54 9.24
CA ALA A 405 1.73 -6.03 9.99
C ALA A 405 2.45 -7.15 9.22
N THR A 406 1.72 -8.13 8.67
CA THR A 406 2.30 -9.20 7.86
C THR A 406 3.04 -8.66 6.64
N LEU A 407 2.50 -7.66 5.94
CA LEU A 407 3.16 -7.02 4.80
C LEU A 407 4.52 -6.40 5.20
N ILE A 408 4.57 -5.67 6.31
CA ILE A 408 5.80 -5.04 6.79
C ILE A 408 6.82 -6.09 7.26
N LEU A 409 6.38 -7.10 8.00
CA LEU A 409 7.23 -8.18 8.51
C LEU A 409 7.81 -9.02 7.37
N GLU A 410 7.02 -9.27 6.33
CA GLU A 410 7.48 -9.93 5.11
C GLU A 410 8.57 -9.09 4.40
N ALA A 411 8.38 -7.78 4.28
CA ALA A 411 9.38 -6.90 3.69
C ALA A 411 10.70 -6.91 4.49
N ILE A 412 10.62 -6.99 5.82
CA ILE A 412 11.78 -7.15 6.71
C ILE A 412 12.48 -8.50 6.45
N GLU A 413 11.73 -9.61 6.45
CA GLU A 413 12.26 -10.96 6.21
C GLU A 413 12.97 -11.04 4.85
N ARG A 414 12.39 -10.45 3.79
CA ARG A 414 13.02 -10.40 2.47
C ARG A 414 14.28 -9.56 2.42
N MET A 415 14.31 -8.42 3.13
CA MET A 415 15.53 -7.63 3.24
C MET A 415 16.69 -8.43 3.88
N GLU A 416 16.38 -9.32 4.83
CA GLU A 416 17.39 -10.16 5.50
C GLU A 416 17.81 -11.39 4.68
N THR A 417 16.86 -12.01 3.97
CA THR A 417 17.04 -13.33 3.36
C THR A 417 17.24 -13.32 1.84
N GLU A 418 16.66 -12.35 1.14
CA GLU A 418 16.63 -12.28 -0.31
C GLU A 418 17.48 -11.11 -0.81
N LYS A 419 18.63 -11.41 -1.41
CA LYS A 419 19.26 -10.47 -2.35
C LYS A 419 18.46 -10.54 -3.66
N ILE A 420 17.33 -9.85 -3.72
CA ILE A 420 16.53 -9.78 -4.95
C ILE A 420 17.38 -9.03 -5.99
N PRO A 421 17.77 -9.66 -7.12
CA PRO A 421 18.71 -9.05 -8.07
C PRO A 421 18.21 -7.75 -8.69
N ASP A 422 16.89 -7.59 -8.81
CA ASP A 422 16.23 -6.48 -9.53
C ASP A 422 15.68 -5.36 -8.62
N PHE A 423 15.62 -5.59 -7.30
CA PHE A 423 15.04 -4.65 -6.33
C PHE A 423 15.85 -4.64 -5.02
N THR A 424 16.15 -3.46 -4.48
CA THR A 424 16.75 -3.34 -3.14
C THR A 424 15.72 -2.84 -2.15
N LEU A 425 15.22 -3.74 -1.30
CA LEU A 425 14.56 -3.33 -0.07
C LEU A 425 15.61 -2.72 0.85
N SER A 426 15.36 -1.49 1.30
CA SER A 426 16.15 -0.81 2.33
C SER A 426 15.28 -0.59 3.57
N ALA A 427 15.92 -0.41 4.72
CA ALA A 427 15.22 -0.04 5.94
C ALA A 427 14.42 1.26 5.76
N GLU A 428 14.93 2.21 4.98
CA GLU A 428 14.21 3.44 4.65
C GLU A 428 12.93 3.15 3.85
N SER A 429 13.01 2.31 2.82
CA SER A 429 11.83 1.91 2.02
C SER A 429 10.77 1.23 2.89
N ILE A 430 11.17 0.39 3.86
CA ILE A 430 10.26 -0.26 4.80
C ILE A 430 9.65 0.75 5.77
N TYR A 431 10.45 1.69 6.30
CA TYR A 431 9.94 2.74 7.18
C TYR A 431 9.01 3.72 6.47
N ARG A 432 9.15 3.96 5.16
CA ARG A 432 8.19 4.75 4.36
C ARG A 432 6.79 4.12 4.33
N VAL A 433 6.69 2.81 4.55
CA VAL A 433 5.43 2.05 4.59
C VAL A 433 4.75 2.11 5.96
N TRP A 434 5.41 2.67 6.99
CA TRP A 434 4.77 2.88 8.30
C TRP A 434 3.78 4.05 8.24
N PRO A 435 2.57 3.91 8.82
CA PRO A 435 1.59 4.97 8.82
C PRO A 435 2.10 6.27 9.43
N ASP A 436 1.81 7.37 8.76
CA ASP A 436 1.90 8.71 9.33
C ASP A 436 0.55 9.07 9.95
N ILE A 437 0.53 9.21 11.27
CA ILE A 437 -0.68 9.41 12.08
C ILE A 437 -1.42 10.69 11.66
N ASP A 438 -0.66 11.73 11.31
CA ASP A 438 -1.20 13.04 10.95
C ASP A 438 -1.78 13.05 9.54
N LYS A 439 -1.24 12.23 8.64
CA LYS A 439 -1.75 12.07 7.26
C LYS A 439 -2.88 11.06 7.12
N THR A 440 -3.04 10.16 8.09
CA THR A 440 -4.06 9.09 8.05
C THR A 440 -5.47 9.66 8.21
N ARG A 441 -6.38 9.29 7.30
CA ARG A 441 -7.76 9.79 7.34
C ARG A 441 -8.58 9.16 8.45
N THR A 442 -9.61 9.88 8.90
CA THR A 442 -10.47 9.55 10.05
C THR A 442 -10.96 8.10 10.06
N HIS A 443 -11.52 7.60 8.96
CA HIS A 443 -12.04 6.23 8.90
C HIS A 443 -10.96 5.14 8.94
N TRP A 444 -9.71 5.50 8.64
CA TRP A 444 -8.55 4.60 8.63
C TRP A 444 -7.68 4.70 9.89
N LYS A 445 -7.85 5.74 10.71
CA LYS A 445 -7.17 5.87 12.02
C LYS A 445 -7.36 4.67 12.96
N PRO A 446 -8.50 3.95 12.97
CA PRO A 446 -8.65 2.74 13.79
C PRO A 446 -7.66 1.61 13.47
N VAL A 447 -6.95 1.66 12.33
CA VAL A 447 -5.90 0.69 11.98
C VAL A 447 -4.65 0.86 12.84
N ILE A 448 -4.34 2.08 13.26
CA ILE A 448 -3.03 2.47 13.79
C ILE A 448 -2.69 1.71 15.07
N GLU A 449 -3.52 1.82 16.11
CA GLU A 449 -3.22 1.20 17.41
C GLU A 449 -3.09 -0.34 17.33
N PRO A 450 -4.02 -1.09 16.70
CA PRO A 450 -3.85 -2.54 16.55
C PRO A 450 -2.64 -2.93 15.70
N LEU A 451 -2.31 -2.15 14.66
CA LEU A 451 -1.13 -2.40 13.82
C LEU A 451 0.15 -2.26 14.64
N LEU A 452 0.30 -1.16 15.39
CA LEU A 452 1.48 -0.92 16.22
C LEU A 452 1.63 -2.00 17.30
N LYS A 453 0.51 -2.45 17.89
CA LYS A 453 0.50 -3.56 18.84
C LYS A 453 1.06 -4.86 18.23
N GLU A 454 0.77 -5.14 16.96
CA GLU A 454 1.32 -6.31 16.25
C GLU A 454 2.80 -6.10 15.88
N LEU A 455 3.18 -4.92 15.40
CA LEU A 455 4.57 -4.63 15.01
C LEU A 455 5.52 -4.67 16.21
N PHE A 456 5.15 -4.09 17.35
CA PHE A 456 6.02 -4.03 18.54
C PHE A 456 6.26 -5.39 19.22
N GLN A 457 5.55 -6.45 18.81
CA GLN A 457 5.86 -7.83 19.24
C GLN A 457 7.08 -8.42 18.50
N ASN A 458 7.53 -7.76 17.42
CA ASN A 458 8.53 -8.27 16.49
C ASN A 458 9.78 -7.37 16.45
N ALA A 459 10.84 -7.85 15.81
CA ALA A 459 12.04 -7.06 15.55
C ALA A 459 11.79 -6.13 14.36
N VAL A 460 11.44 -4.87 14.62
CA VAL A 460 10.97 -3.93 13.60
C VAL A 460 11.73 -2.59 13.60
N ILE A 461 12.84 -2.52 14.36
CA ILE A 461 13.71 -1.35 14.42
C ILE A 461 15.07 -1.73 13.86
N TYR A 462 15.42 -1.18 12.69
CA TYR A 462 16.71 -1.35 12.06
C TYR A 462 17.80 -0.56 12.79
N SER A 463 18.79 -1.30 13.28
CA SER A 463 19.93 -0.75 14.00
C SER A 463 20.99 -0.19 13.04
N THR A 464 21.82 0.70 13.57
CA THR A 464 23.03 1.16 12.88
C THR A 464 24.07 0.05 12.68
N ALA A 465 23.90 -1.10 13.34
CA ALA A 465 24.73 -2.30 13.15
C ALA A 465 24.16 -3.24 12.07
N ASN A 466 23.21 -2.75 11.25
CA ASN A 466 22.58 -3.46 10.13
C ASN A 466 21.78 -4.71 10.53
N CYS A 467 21.11 -4.68 11.68
CA CYS A 467 20.22 -5.75 12.13
C CYS A 467 18.89 -5.22 12.65
N TRP A 468 17.83 -6.00 12.53
CA TRP A 468 16.51 -5.66 13.08
C TRP A 468 16.43 -6.02 14.56
N LEU A 469 15.90 -5.11 15.37
CA LEU A 469 15.82 -5.19 16.82
C LEU A 469 14.39 -4.97 17.34
N LYS A 470 14.13 -5.50 18.54
CA LYS A 470 12.91 -5.20 19.29
C LYS A 470 13.04 -3.87 20.02
N GLU A 471 11.90 -3.26 20.33
CA GLU A 471 11.82 -1.99 21.09
C GLU A 471 12.61 -2.03 22.40
N ALA A 472 12.52 -3.14 23.14
CA ALA A 472 13.16 -3.28 24.45
C ALA A 472 14.70 -3.25 24.39
N ASP A 473 15.28 -3.55 23.24
CA ASP A 473 16.71 -3.80 23.07
C ASP A 473 17.46 -2.60 22.46
N VAL A 474 16.75 -1.57 22.00
CA VAL A 474 17.34 -0.45 21.26
C VAL A 474 17.40 0.84 22.09
N ASN A 475 18.38 1.69 21.80
CA ASN A 475 18.44 3.07 22.26
C ASN A 475 18.28 4.00 21.05
N PHE A 476 17.25 4.82 21.05
CA PHE A 476 16.97 5.74 19.95
C PHE A 476 17.87 6.97 20.03
N THR A 477 18.49 7.34 18.90
CA THR A 477 19.30 8.55 18.80
C THR A 477 18.53 9.68 18.10
N GLU A 478 18.53 10.85 18.73
CA GLU A 478 18.09 12.13 18.16
C GLU A 478 19.29 13.06 17.96
N ILE A 479 20.52 12.54 18.07
CA ILE A 479 21.74 13.33 17.89
C ILE A 479 21.78 13.83 16.44
N ASP A 480 21.93 15.14 16.30
CA ASP A 480 22.13 15.82 15.04
C ASP A 480 23.48 15.42 14.42
N GLU A 481 23.41 14.67 13.31
CA GLU A 481 24.58 14.17 12.57
C GLU A 481 25.42 15.27 11.93
N SER A 482 24.91 16.50 11.84
CA SER A 482 25.71 17.65 11.39
C SER A 482 26.78 18.07 12.41
N LYS A 483 26.67 17.60 13.66
CA LYS A 483 27.63 17.92 14.72
C LYS A 483 28.85 17.02 14.66
N GLU A 484 30.04 17.62 14.82
CA GLU A 484 31.34 16.93 14.74
C GLU A 484 31.43 15.74 15.73
N TYR A 485 30.90 15.91 16.94
CA TYR A 485 30.91 14.85 17.95
C TYR A 485 29.95 13.68 17.69
N ALA A 486 28.97 13.83 16.79
CA ALA A 486 27.87 12.87 16.64
C ALA A 486 28.36 11.49 16.21
N LYS A 487 29.22 11.47 15.18
CA LYS A 487 29.81 10.23 14.66
C LYS A 487 30.63 9.51 15.74
N THR A 488 31.45 10.25 16.49
CA THR A 488 32.27 9.70 17.57
C THR A 488 31.42 9.01 18.64
N ILE A 489 30.35 9.67 19.12
CA ILE A 489 29.50 9.11 20.19
C ILE A 489 28.79 7.85 19.71
N LEU A 490 28.20 7.89 18.52
CA LEU A 490 27.46 6.76 17.96
C LEU A 490 28.40 5.57 17.73
N SER A 491 29.59 5.79 17.16
CA SER A 491 30.59 4.74 16.97
C SER A 491 31.09 4.17 18.30
N TYR A 492 31.36 5.02 19.30
CA TYR A 492 31.81 4.55 20.61
C TYR A 492 30.78 3.66 21.32
N LEU A 493 29.51 4.10 21.33
CA LEU A 493 28.43 3.34 21.94
C LEU A 493 28.21 2.00 21.22
N GLN A 494 28.26 1.98 19.88
CA GLN A 494 28.18 0.76 19.08
C GLN A 494 29.33 -0.21 19.39
N CYS A 495 30.58 0.25 19.40
CA CYS A 495 31.76 -0.56 19.73
C CYS A 495 31.71 -1.11 21.17
N SER A 496 31.01 -0.40 22.06
CA SER A 496 30.80 -0.81 23.45
C SER A 496 29.63 -1.81 23.61
N GLY A 497 29.03 -2.26 22.50
CA GLY A 497 27.92 -3.22 22.48
C GLY A 497 26.54 -2.61 22.72
N THR A 498 26.41 -1.27 22.69
CA THR A 498 25.12 -0.59 22.83
C THR A 498 24.41 -0.58 21.49
N GLN A 499 23.21 -1.17 21.45
CA GLN A 499 22.38 -1.16 20.26
C GLN A 499 21.72 0.21 20.08
N ILE A 500 21.93 0.81 18.91
CA ILE A 500 21.42 2.14 18.57
C ILE A 500 20.64 2.07 17.27
N ALA A 501 19.55 2.82 17.19
CA ALA A 501 18.83 3.05 15.95
C ALA A 501 18.46 4.53 15.80
N LYS A 502 18.46 4.99 14.55
CA LYS A 502 17.86 6.24 14.12
C LYS A 502 16.69 5.88 13.22
N VAL A 503 15.52 6.43 13.50
CA VAL A 503 14.30 6.15 12.74
C VAL A 503 13.71 7.45 12.18
N PRO A 504 13.00 7.41 11.04
CA PRO A 504 12.30 8.56 10.51
C PRO A 504 11.16 9.06 11.43
N TYR A 505 10.68 10.28 11.20
CA TYR A 505 9.65 10.93 12.03
C TYR A 505 8.38 10.09 12.19
N ASN A 506 7.83 9.52 11.11
CA ASN A 506 6.60 8.71 11.17
C ASN A 506 6.76 7.49 12.09
N VAL A 507 7.94 6.85 12.07
CA VAL A 507 8.27 5.73 12.96
C VAL A 507 8.47 6.22 14.40
N ALA A 508 9.15 7.34 14.61
CA ALA A 508 9.33 7.93 15.94
C ALA A 508 7.98 8.34 16.57
N ALA A 509 7.07 8.90 15.77
CA ALA A 509 5.72 9.27 16.19
C ALA A 509 4.88 8.05 16.59
N ALA A 510 5.07 6.90 15.93
CA ALA A 510 4.39 5.65 16.28
C ALA A 510 4.68 5.21 17.73
N PHE A 511 5.89 5.44 18.25
CA PHE A 511 6.24 5.12 19.64
C PHE A 511 5.66 6.11 20.67
N GLN A 512 5.08 7.22 20.23
CA GLN A 512 4.37 8.16 21.11
C GLN A 512 2.90 7.80 21.29
N VAL A 513 2.37 6.90 20.44
CA VAL A 513 1.00 6.39 20.57
C VAL A 513 0.93 5.50 21.82
N PRO A 514 0.02 5.76 22.76
CA PRO A 514 -0.11 4.93 23.96
C PRO A 514 -0.64 3.54 23.60
N VAL A 515 0.26 2.58 23.37
CA VAL A 515 -0.10 1.19 23.13
C VAL A 515 0.19 0.40 24.41
N ASN A 516 -0.86 -0.01 25.15
CA ASN A 516 -0.78 -0.88 26.34
C ASN A 516 0.27 -0.47 27.41
N ASN A 517 0.18 0.72 28.02
CA ASN A 517 1.08 1.16 29.11
C ASN A 517 2.58 1.05 28.74
N SER A 518 2.94 1.45 27.53
CA SER A 518 4.31 1.41 27.00
C SER A 518 5.26 2.14 27.95
N LYS A 519 6.39 1.50 28.28
CA LYS A 519 7.47 2.18 29.02
C LYS A 519 8.05 3.29 28.12
N PRO A 520 8.57 4.38 28.70
CA PRO A 520 9.25 5.38 27.91
C PRO A 520 10.40 4.73 27.14
N VAL A 521 10.45 5.03 25.84
CA VAL A 521 11.47 4.54 24.92
C VAL A 521 12.86 4.92 25.42
N LYS A 522 13.82 4.00 25.37
CA LYS A 522 15.21 4.27 25.73
C LYS A 522 15.84 5.22 24.69
N LYS A 523 16.45 6.30 25.16
CA LYS A 523 17.13 7.28 24.31
C LYS A 523 18.63 7.30 24.59
N VAL A 524 19.40 7.68 23.57
CA VAL A 524 20.81 8.03 23.75
C VAL A 524 20.88 9.35 24.51
N THR A 525 21.34 9.29 25.76
CA THR A 525 21.47 10.45 26.66
C THR A 525 22.91 10.60 27.16
N PRO A 526 23.29 11.80 27.61
CA PRO A 526 24.55 12.00 28.31
C PRO A 526 24.73 11.02 29.48
N ALA A 527 23.67 10.78 30.27
CA ALA A 527 23.68 9.80 31.37
C ALA A 527 24.01 8.36 30.90
N LEU A 528 23.41 7.90 29.79
CA LEU A 528 23.72 6.60 29.20
C LEU A 528 25.19 6.52 28.78
N LEU A 529 25.70 7.56 28.10
CA LEU A 529 27.10 7.60 27.67
C LEU A 529 28.05 7.55 28.88
N ARG A 530 27.76 8.30 29.95
CA ARG A 530 28.54 8.25 31.20
C ARG A 530 28.53 6.84 31.82
N GLN A 531 27.41 6.15 31.82
CA GLN A 531 27.32 4.76 32.30
C GLN A 531 28.18 3.80 31.47
N VAL A 532 28.14 3.91 30.14
CA VAL A 532 28.94 3.07 29.24
C VAL A 532 30.43 3.37 29.41
N LEU A 533 30.82 4.65 29.50
CA LEU A 533 32.21 5.08 29.75
C LEU A 533 32.78 4.50 31.05
N ARG A 534 31.99 4.46 32.13
CA ARG A 534 32.43 3.81 33.39
C ARG A 534 32.66 2.32 33.24
N LYS A 535 31.83 1.65 32.44
CA LYS A 535 31.87 0.20 32.26
C LYS A 535 33.00 -0.24 31.33
N CYS A 536 33.18 0.48 30.23
CA CYS A 536 34.06 0.08 29.12
C CYS A 536 35.38 0.86 29.08
N GLY A 537 35.43 2.06 29.67
CA GLY A 537 36.54 3.00 29.51
C GLY A 537 36.66 3.52 28.08
N HIS A 538 37.57 4.46 27.84
CA HIS A 538 37.91 4.94 26.50
C HIS A 538 39.43 5.08 26.37
N LYS A 539 39.99 4.52 25.30
CA LYS A 539 41.44 4.53 24.99
C LYS A 539 41.74 5.14 23.61
N GLY A 540 40.77 5.82 23.02
CA GLY A 540 40.91 6.47 21.72
C GLY A 540 41.70 7.78 21.79
N PRO A 541 41.84 8.48 20.65
CA PRO A 541 42.57 9.74 20.56
C PRO A 541 41.94 10.87 21.38
N VAL A 542 42.74 11.91 21.64
CA VAL A 542 42.36 13.13 22.38
C VAL A 542 41.09 13.77 21.82
N GLU A 543 40.99 13.89 20.49
CA GLU A 543 39.84 14.46 19.81
C GLU A 543 38.53 13.72 20.13
N GLU A 544 38.57 12.37 20.17
CA GLU A 544 37.40 11.59 20.56
C GLU A 544 37.02 11.81 22.03
N LYS A 545 38.01 11.89 22.93
CA LYS A 545 37.76 12.19 24.35
C LYS A 545 37.09 13.56 24.51
N LEU A 546 37.48 14.56 23.72
CA LEU A 546 36.85 15.88 23.73
C LEU A 546 35.41 15.86 23.21
N HIS A 547 35.13 15.12 22.12
CA HIS A 547 33.76 14.92 21.63
C HIS A 547 32.86 14.22 22.64
N LEU A 548 33.38 13.18 23.31
CA LEU A 548 32.67 12.49 24.38
C LEU A 548 32.43 13.42 25.56
N LEU A 549 33.43 14.23 25.94
CA LEU A 549 33.34 15.22 27.01
C LEU A 549 32.27 16.29 26.71
N GLU A 550 32.26 16.85 25.49
CA GLU A 550 31.25 17.85 25.09
C GLU A 550 29.83 17.31 25.27
N PHE A 551 29.58 16.07 24.87
CA PHE A 551 28.25 15.48 25.00
C PHE A 551 27.87 15.12 26.43
N VAL A 552 28.78 14.56 27.24
CA VAL A 552 28.46 14.21 28.64
C VAL A 552 28.23 15.44 29.52
N LEU A 553 28.69 16.61 29.12
CA LEU A 553 28.47 17.88 29.82
C LEU A 553 27.15 18.56 29.43
N ALA A 554 26.47 18.10 28.38
CA ALA A 554 25.33 18.80 27.79
C ALA A 554 24.06 18.84 28.66
N ASP A 555 23.91 17.92 29.61
CA ASP A 555 22.76 17.88 30.53
C ASP A 555 23.03 18.58 31.88
N GLU A 556 24.20 19.21 32.04
CA GLU A 556 24.64 19.93 33.25
C GLU A 556 24.63 19.07 34.54
N ALA A 557 24.54 17.74 34.41
CA ALA A 557 24.57 16.80 35.54
C ALA A 557 26.01 16.53 36.00
N TYR A 558 26.69 17.57 36.49
CA TYR A 558 28.12 17.52 36.83
C TYR A 558 28.45 16.48 37.91
N SER A 559 27.47 16.06 38.72
CA SER A 559 27.66 15.00 39.73
C SER A 559 28.01 13.67 39.17
N ASP A 560 27.48 13.42 38.00
CA ASP A 560 27.61 12.15 37.34
C ASP A 560 28.89 12.11 36.52
N LEU A 561 29.78 13.10 36.62
CA LEU A 561 31.09 13.06 35.98
C LEU A 561 32.11 12.28 36.81
N LEU A 562 31.90 12.15 38.12
CA LEU A 562 32.81 11.45 39.03
C LEU A 562 33.19 10.05 38.52
N GLY A 563 34.49 9.79 38.49
CA GLY A 563 35.11 8.55 38.01
C GLY A 563 35.38 8.49 36.50
N LEU A 564 34.92 9.44 35.69
CA LEU A 564 35.17 9.44 34.25
C LEU A 564 36.57 9.98 33.92
N GLU A 565 37.36 9.24 33.15
CA GLU A 565 38.72 9.64 32.69
C GLU A 565 38.66 10.57 31.47
N LEU A 566 37.98 11.71 31.63
CA LEU A 566 37.72 12.67 30.56
C LEU A 566 38.14 14.10 30.90
N LEU A 567 38.83 14.36 32.01
CA LEU A 567 39.27 15.72 32.37
C LEU A 567 40.62 16.03 31.71
N PRO A 568 40.69 16.96 30.73
CA PRO A 568 41.91 17.24 29.97
C PRO A 568 42.86 18.20 30.70
N LEU A 569 44.13 17.82 30.79
CA LEU A 569 45.19 18.61 31.41
C LEU A 569 46.08 19.28 30.36
N GLN A 570 46.82 20.31 30.77
CA GLN A 570 47.71 21.08 29.92
C GLN A 570 48.92 20.28 29.40
N ASN A 571 49.30 19.20 30.09
CA ASN A 571 50.33 18.25 29.65
C ASN A 571 49.80 17.20 28.64
N GLU A 572 48.63 17.44 28.04
CA GLU A 572 47.95 16.58 27.06
C GLU A 572 47.46 15.23 27.62
N THR A 573 47.46 15.03 28.94
CA THR A 573 46.90 13.82 29.57
C THR A 573 45.45 14.04 30.01
N PHE A 574 44.74 12.93 30.25
CA PHE A 574 43.39 12.94 30.79
C PHE A 574 43.38 12.26 32.15
N ILE A 575 42.65 12.83 33.10
CA ILE A 575 42.49 12.26 34.44
C ILE A 575 41.02 12.02 34.78
N HIS A 576 40.79 11.31 35.88
CA HIS A 576 39.45 11.10 36.42
C HIS A 576 38.91 12.38 37.08
N PHE A 577 37.63 12.67 36.88
CA PHE A 577 36.90 13.56 37.77
C PHE A 577 36.83 12.93 39.17
N SER A 578 37.31 13.63 40.19
CA SER A 578 37.35 13.13 41.58
C SER A 578 36.58 14.04 42.53
N SER A 579 36.21 13.50 43.69
CA SER A 579 35.60 14.25 44.80
C SER A 579 36.61 14.53 45.93
N SER A 580 37.91 14.31 45.66
CA SER A 580 38.96 14.40 46.67
C SER A 580 39.36 15.86 46.88
N VAL A 581 39.24 16.34 48.12
CA VAL A 581 39.68 17.68 48.56
C VAL A 581 41.17 17.68 48.94
N SER A 582 41.95 16.71 48.45
CA SER A 582 43.39 16.69 48.68
C SER A 582 44.07 17.64 47.67
N ASP A 583 44.97 18.53 48.12
CA ASP A 583 45.74 19.43 47.25
C ASP A 583 46.52 18.73 46.12
N LYS A 584 46.66 17.39 46.21
CA LYS A 584 47.35 16.58 45.21
C LYS A 584 46.48 16.26 44.00
N ASP A 585 45.16 16.35 44.11
CA ASP A 585 44.19 15.94 43.08
C ASP A 585 43.42 17.12 42.47
N ALA A 586 43.71 18.36 42.90
CA ALA A 586 43.07 19.58 42.42
C ALA A 586 43.59 19.98 41.03
N VAL A 587 42.65 20.25 40.12
CA VAL A 587 42.86 20.81 38.78
C VAL A 587 42.37 22.24 38.75
N TYR A 588 43.18 23.14 38.22
CA TYR A 588 42.89 24.56 38.21
C TYR A 588 42.57 25.07 36.80
N ILE A 589 41.58 25.95 36.72
CA ILE A 589 41.21 26.70 35.51
C ILE A 589 41.85 28.09 35.62
N THR A 590 42.69 28.46 34.65
CA THR A 590 43.30 29.79 34.54
C THR A 590 42.27 30.87 34.22
N SER A 591 42.56 32.11 34.61
CA SER A 591 41.76 33.29 34.31
C SER A 591 42.64 34.38 33.68
N ASP A 592 42.03 35.39 33.08
CA ASP A 592 42.78 36.51 32.46
C ASP A 592 43.66 37.25 33.49
N GLU A 593 43.26 37.22 34.76
CA GLU A 593 43.99 37.79 35.90
C GLU A 593 45.14 36.89 36.37
N PHE A 594 45.03 35.57 36.18
CA PHE A 594 46.02 34.58 36.62
C PHE A 594 46.39 33.63 35.47
N PRO A 595 47.17 34.11 34.47
CA PRO A 595 47.55 33.32 33.31
C PRO A 595 48.57 32.23 33.68
N ARG A 596 48.58 31.15 32.89
CA ARG A 596 49.51 30.00 33.01
C ARG A 596 50.96 30.40 33.25
N ALA A 597 51.43 31.47 32.61
CA ALA A 597 52.82 31.93 32.70
C ALA A 597 53.28 32.18 34.16
N LEU A 598 52.34 32.38 35.08
CA LEU A 598 52.60 32.56 36.51
C LEU A 598 52.85 31.23 37.26
N PHE A 599 52.59 30.08 36.64
CA PHE A 599 52.60 28.76 37.30
C PHE A 599 53.39 27.68 36.52
N PRO A 600 54.70 27.87 36.28
CA PRO A 600 55.53 26.88 35.58
C PRO A 600 55.66 25.58 36.39
N GLY A 601 55.55 24.41 35.73
CA GLY A 601 55.66 23.09 36.37
C GLY A 601 54.35 22.50 36.90
N LEU A 602 53.23 23.22 36.76
CA LEU A 602 51.89 22.74 37.12
C LEU A 602 51.08 22.23 35.92
N GLU A 603 51.70 21.93 34.78
CA GLU A 603 51.00 21.50 33.56
C GLU A 603 50.14 20.24 33.76
N GLY A 604 50.53 19.36 34.69
CA GLY A 604 49.73 18.19 35.10
C GLY A 604 48.61 18.49 36.09
N ARG A 605 48.36 19.76 36.42
CA ARG A 605 47.31 20.24 37.33
C ARG A 605 46.54 21.45 36.78
N LEU A 606 46.90 21.93 35.59
CA LEU A 606 46.17 22.98 34.89
C LEU A 606 45.25 22.34 33.84
N LEU A 607 44.02 22.84 33.75
CA LEU A 607 43.12 22.50 32.66
C LEU A 607 43.73 22.97 31.33
N SER A 608 43.59 22.18 30.27
CA SER A 608 44.09 22.57 28.93
C SER A 608 43.45 23.88 28.45
N GLU A 609 44.27 24.81 27.92
CA GLU A 609 43.80 26.09 27.34
C GLU A 609 43.26 25.93 25.90
N ASP A 610 43.66 24.89 25.18
CA ASP A 610 43.27 24.62 23.79
C ASP A 610 41.89 23.94 23.68
N LEU A 611 41.01 24.14 24.67
CA LEU A 611 39.69 23.51 24.70
C LEU A 611 38.66 24.28 23.85
N PRO A 612 37.76 23.56 23.16
CA PRO A 612 36.58 24.17 22.55
C PRO A 612 35.83 25.05 23.55
N PRO A 613 35.41 26.29 23.18
CA PRO A 613 34.81 27.24 24.11
C PRO A 613 33.61 26.71 24.90
N LYS A 614 32.84 25.80 24.30
CA LYS A 614 31.69 25.14 24.94
C LYS A 614 32.10 24.27 26.12
N ILE A 615 33.14 23.45 25.96
CA ILE A 615 33.68 22.58 27.01
C ILE A 615 34.23 23.44 28.15
N LEU A 616 35.04 24.46 27.82
CA LEU A 616 35.61 25.35 28.83
C LEU A 616 34.53 26.06 29.64
N THR A 617 33.47 26.55 28.98
CA THR A 617 32.33 27.20 29.66
C THR A 617 31.61 26.22 30.59
N ALA A 618 31.36 24.99 30.14
CA ALA A 618 30.70 23.97 30.95
C ALA A 618 31.55 23.53 32.15
N LEU A 619 32.87 23.39 31.99
CA LEU A 619 33.78 23.07 33.10
C LEU A 619 33.92 24.22 34.09
N LYS A 620 33.94 25.49 33.62
CA LYS A 620 33.86 26.66 34.49
C LYS A 620 32.57 26.66 35.31
N LYS A 621 31.42 26.38 34.69
CA LYS A 621 30.15 26.22 35.42
C LYS A 621 30.24 25.13 36.49
N ALA A 622 30.75 23.96 36.13
CA ALA A 622 30.94 22.83 37.05
C ALA A 622 31.81 23.20 38.27
N SER A 623 32.84 24.05 38.09
CA SER A 623 33.68 24.54 39.20
C SER A 623 32.98 25.51 40.15
N THR A 624 31.87 26.14 39.72
CA THR A 624 31.14 27.17 40.50
C THR A 624 29.86 26.67 41.16
N SER A 625 29.34 25.50 40.79
CA SER A 625 28.12 24.93 41.35
C SER A 625 28.32 24.44 42.80
N ARG A 626 28.30 25.37 43.76
CA ARG A 626 28.42 25.08 45.20
C ARG A 626 27.24 24.24 45.69
N GLY A 627 27.53 23.06 46.21
CA GLY A 627 26.59 22.21 46.97
C GLY A 627 26.20 20.90 46.32
N ASN A 628 26.54 20.67 45.05
CA ASN A 628 26.47 19.37 44.39
C ASN A 628 27.60 19.29 43.35
N SER A 629 28.69 18.62 43.73
CA SER A 629 29.49 17.68 42.91
C SER A 629 30.57 18.14 41.90
N CYS A 630 31.66 17.35 41.85
CA CYS A 630 32.97 17.54 41.17
C CYS A 630 33.94 18.54 41.83
N ASP A 631 34.30 18.28 43.09
CA ASP A 631 35.17 19.13 43.92
C ASP A 631 36.66 19.15 43.51
N CYS A 632 37.04 18.55 42.37
CA CYS A 632 38.44 18.54 41.91
C CYS A 632 38.78 19.67 40.94
N ILE A 633 37.82 20.50 40.49
CA ILE A 633 38.06 21.59 39.54
C ILE A 633 37.85 22.94 40.23
N PHE A 634 38.88 23.78 40.24
CA PHE A 634 38.86 25.09 40.88
C PHE A 634 39.14 26.20 39.86
N LEU A 635 38.35 27.26 39.87
CA LEU A 635 38.74 28.52 39.24
C LEU A 635 39.83 29.19 40.09
N PHE A 636 40.89 29.66 39.46
CA PHE A 636 41.78 30.63 40.08
C PHE A 636 41.01 31.96 40.28
N THR A 637 40.41 32.10 41.46
CA THR A 637 39.84 33.34 41.98
C THR A 637 40.55 33.69 43.29
N GLU A 638 40.66 34.98 43.60
CA GLU A 638 41.41 35.58 44.72
C GLU A 638 41.25 34.94 46.12
N THR A 639 40.32 34.01 46.34
CA THR A 639 40.11 33.33 47.63
C THR A 639 40.99 32.11 47.91
N TYR A 640 41.84 31.65 46.97
CA TYR A 640 42.89 30.67 47.31
C TYR A 640 44.19 31.40 47.61
N HIS A 641 44.43 31.68 48.89
CA HIS A 641 45.70 32.23 49.36
C HIS A 641 46.87 31.34 48.90
N VAL A 642 47.60 31.80 47.89
CA VAL A 642 48.89 31.28 47.42
C VAL A 642 50.02 31.64 48.40
N ALA A 643 49.75 31.67 49.71
CA ALA A 643 50.72 32.11 50.70
C ALA A 643 51.27 31.02 51.63
N ASP A 644 50.67 29.82 51.70
CA ASP A 644 51.13 28.81 52.69
C ASP A 644 51.27 27.36 52.19
N ARG A 645 51.18 27.07 50.88
CA ARG A 645 51.29 25.69 50.36
C ARG A 645 52.03 25.54 49.02
N PHE A 646 53.21 26.15 48.90
CA PHE A 646 54.22 25.75 47.91
C PHE A 646 55.54 25.43 48.61
#